data_AF-A0A6M1ZPB8-F1
#
_entry.id   AF-A0A6M1ZPB8-F1
#
_cell.length_a   1.000
_cell.length_b   1.000
_cell.length_c   1.000
_cell.angle_alpha   90.00
_cell.angle_beta   90.00
_cell.angle_gamma   90.00
#
_symmetry.space_group_name_H-M   'P 1'
#
loop_
_entity.id
_entity.type
_entity.pdbx_description
1 polymer ?
#
loop_
_entity_poly.entity_id
_entity_poly.type
_entity_poly.pdbx_seq_one_letter_code
_entity_poly.pdbx_strand_id
1 'polypeptide(L)'
;CLRARDTHVWESGLGEDYRQRRLARGRTVLRDGTTGRFVGSGEITLPFTHDDLYNDQRKKRIAPRLAHLPRPQTLALVQGLLETDGNVSRGKEISFSNTSQELAEGLRYQMLRLGVPTAGNARTRSYDHVGHRSDGSSARFKGTLRCYDVRIPAIPELASPLKCIPLTKKNWLTHNGFVFSRLKKKEASDVAPFVFDLKVEGDESYMTTAGLAHNGGKRQGAMCAYLETWHLDIEDFLELRKNTGDERRRTHDMSTANWIPDLFMKRVKENKSWTLFSPHNVPDLHDLYGQAFEKRYVEYEKMAECGEIKLFKKIEATTLWRKMLSMLYETGHPWLTFKDPSNIRSPQDHVGVVHNSNLCTEILLNTSEEETAVCNLGSLNLPMHIKEREIDRKLLASTIQTALRMLDNVIDINYYPTEEAKTANLRHRPVGLGVMGFQDALYTLGVSYGSNEAVDFADKSMEFISYYALLSSSELAKERGPYSSFKGSKWDRGILPIDSIALLATERGEENLEMNTETSLDWTPVRDSIKKYGLRNSNTMAIAPTATIANITGVTQSIEPMYKHLFVKSNLSGEFTTINPFLVAKLKEHNLWDAEMIDDLKYFDGSILEIDRIPDEIKQLFLTAFEIEPEWLIECGSRRQKWIDMGQSLNLYLANPNGKKLNHMYLLAWKKGLKTTYYLRALAATHIEKSTTDINVRGIQPRWMKSESPSGRIKIDRKGTCDPNDDSCDACQ
;
A
#
# COMPACT_ATOMS: atom_id res chain seq x y z
N CYS A 1 45.80 18.35 39.77
CA CYS A 1 45.48 17.90 38.39
C CYS A 1 44.40 18.71 37.69
N LEU A 2 43.15 18.78 38.17
CA LEU A 2 42.03 19.39 37.41
C LEU A 2 42.17 20.91 37.19
N ARG A 3 42.71 21.66 38.18
CA ARG A 3 43.00 23.10 38.01
C ARG A 3 44.09 23.42 36.99
N ALA A 4 45.02 22.48 36.75
CA ALA A 4 46.06 22.61 35.72
C ALA A 4 45.55 22.28 34.30
N ARG A 5 44.31 21.79 34.17
CA ARG A 5 43.63 21.44 32.91
C ARG A 5 42.40 22.31 32.65
N ASP A 6 42.40 23.52 33.20
CA ASP A 6 41.39 24.54 32.92
C ASP A 6 39.95 24.14 33.31
N THR A 7 39.77 23.47 34.45
CA THR A 7 38.47 22.94 34.91
C THR A 7 38.03 23.59 36.23
N HIS A 8 36.84 24.20 36.23
CA HIS A 8 36.13 24.70 37.41
C HIS A 8 35.49 23.56 38.19
N VAL A 9 35.51 23.63 39.52
CA VAL A 9 34.97 22.59 40.42
C VAL A 9 34.01 23.20 41.44
N TRP A 10 32.89 22.53 41.67
CA TRP A 10 31.89 22.84 42.70
C TRP A 10 31.69 21.63 43.61
N GLU A 11 31.48 21.85 44.91
CA GLU A 11 31.22 20.79 45.88
C GLU A 11 29.93 21.05 46.65
N SER A 12 29.00 20.12 46.68
CA SER A 12 27.85 20.14 47.60
C SER A 12 27.92 18.96 48.56
N GLY A 13 27.72 19.21 49.85
CA GLY A 13 27.74 18.19 50.90
C GLY A 13 26.39 18.01 51.59
N LEU A 14 26.18 16.82 52.16
CA LEU A 14 25.13 16.52 53.13
C LEU A 14 25.76 15.82 54.33
N GLY A 15 26.11 16.57 55.38
CA GLY A 15 26.89 16.04 56.51
C GLY A 15 28.30 15.58 56.10
N GLU A 16 28.91 14.67 56.88
CA GLU A 16 30.21 14.07 56.54
C GLU A 16 30.11 12.89 55.56
N ASP A 17 28.92 12.32 55.38
CA ASP A 17 28.70 11.06 54.64
C ASP A 17 28.57 11.20 53.12
N TYR A 18 28.30 12.40 52.60
CA TYR A 18 28.06 12.61 51.17
C TYR A 18 28.63 13.95 50.67
N ARG A 19 29.54 13.89 49.69
CA ARG A 19 30.04 15.05 48.93
C ARG A 19 29.92 14.81 47.43
N GLN A 20 29.22 15.69 46.73
CA GLN A 20 29.09 15.68 45.27
C GLN A 20 29.97 16.77 44.67
N ARG A 21 30.87 16.40 43.75
CA ARG A 21 31.71 17.32 42.97
C ARG A 21 31.14 17.51 41.56
N ARG A 22 30.85 18.75 41.14
CA ARG A 22 30.52 19.08 39.74
C ARG A 22 31.69 19.78 39.08
N LEU A 23 31.91 19.49 37.80
CA LEU A 23 33.05 19.96 37.01
C LEU A 23 32.56 20.68 35.76
N ALA A 24 33.24 21.76 35.37
CA ALA A 24 33.04 22.45 34.09
C ALA A 24 34.40 22.83 33.49
N ARG A 25 34.62 22.57 32.19
CA ARG A 25 35.94 22.74 31.54
C ARG A 25 35.93 23.94 30.58
N GLY A 26 37.00 24.74 30.62
CA GLY A 26 37.24 25.96 29.84
C GLY A 26 37.06 27.24 30.68
N ARG A 27 38.05 28.13 30.72
CA ARG A 27 37.96 29.46 31.37
C ARG A 27 37.17 30.51 30.60
N THR A 28 36.69 30.18 29.40
CA THR A 28 35.90 31.03 28.50
C THR A 28 34.41 31.04 28.82
N VAL A 29 33.96 30.35 29.86
CA VAL A 29 32.55 30.42 30.29
C VAL A 29 32.29 31.76 30.99
N LEU A 30 31.40 32.59 30.45
CA LEU A 30 30.98 33.86 31.04
C LEU A 30 29.82 33.63 32.01
N ARG A 31 29.72 34.48 33.03
CA ARG A 31 28.64 34.41 34.02
C ARG A 31 27.42 35.14 33.49
N ASP A 32 26.32 34.42 33.33
CA ASP A 32 25.01 35.01 33.05
C ASP A 32 24.60 35.89 34.25
N GLY A 33 24.46 37.19 34.00
CA GLY A 33 24.22 38.19 35.04
C GLY A 33 22.90 38.02 35.80
N THR A 34 21.96 37.26 35.24
CA THR A 34 20.59 37.13 35.75
C THR A 34 20.40 35.85 36.55
N THR A 35 20.99 34.74 36.10
CA THR A 35 20.83 33.41 36.69
C THR A 35 22.05 32.96 37.50
N GLY A 36 23.18 33.64 37.35
CA GLY A 36 24.44 33.31 38.00
C GLY A 36 25.09 32.01 37.51
N ARG A 37 24.60 31.42 36.41
CA ARG A 37 25.16 30.23 35.76
C ARG A 37 26.27 30.64 34.79
N PHE A 38 27.20 29.73 34.55
CA PHE A 38 28.25 29.90 33.54
C PHE A 38 27.75 29.42 32.17
N VAL A 39 27.83 30.27 31.15
CA VAL A 39 27.44 30.03 29.75
C VAL A 39 28.64 30.23 28.83
N GLY A 40 28.83 29.36 27.82
CA GLY A 40 30.04 29.34 27.00
C GLY A 40 30.22 30.60 26.14
N SER A 41 31.46 31.07 25.93
CA SER A 41 31.75 32.27 25.11
C SER A 41 32.17 31.97 23.66
N GLY A 42 31.63 30.96 22.99
CA GLY A 42 32.02 30.66 21.61
C GLY A 42 31.33 29.46 20.98
N GLU A 43 31.83 29.07 19.79
CA GLU A 43 31.31 27.96 19.00
C GLU A 43 31.20 26.65 19.79
N ILE A 44 30.24 25.84 19.36
CA ILE A 44 29.85 24.58 19.98
C ILE A 44 31.08 23.67 20.12
N THR A 45 31.55 23.53 21.36
CA THR A 45 32.77 22.78 21.69
C THR A 45 32.52 21.28 21.86
N LEU A 46 31.25 20.84 21.84
CA LEU A 46 30.85 19.45 22.00
C LEU A 46 29.89 19.04 20.86
N PRO A 47 30.00 17.82 20.30
CA PRO A 47 29.15 17.34 19.20
C PRO A 47 27.67 17.06 19.60
N PHE A 48 27.26 17.49 20.80
CA PHE A 48 25.91 17.32 21.35
C PHE A 48 25.24 18.69 21.46
N THR A 49 24.00 18.78 20.98
CA THR A 49 23.14 19.96 21.12
C THR A 49 22.39 19.91 22.45
N HIS A 50 21.72 21.01 22.79
CA HIS A 50 20.84 21.06 23.96
C HIS A 50 19.73 20.00 23.87
N ASP A 51 19.12 19.84 22.70
CA ASP A 51 17.98 18.94 22.47
C ASP A 51 18.39 17.46 22.49
N ASP A 52 19.69 17.20 22.37
CA ASP A 52 20.26 15.87 22.55
C ASP A 52 20.30 15.42 24.01
N LEU A 53 20.40 16.38 24.91
CA LEU A 53 20.56 16.15 26.34
C LEU A 53 19.25 16.39 27.11
N TYR A 54 18.36 17.24 26.59
CA TYR A 54 17.11 17.62 27.24
C TYR A 54 15.91 17.53 26.27
N ASN A 55 14.73 17.22 26.81
CA ASN A 55 13.47 17.32 26.06
C ASN A 55 12.82 18.71 26.25
N ASP A 56 11.67 18.94 25.62
CA ASP A 56 10.93 20.21 25.68
C ASP A 56 10.47 20.56 27.10
N GLN A 57 10.30 19.56 27.96
CA GLN A 57 10.00 19.71 29.39
C GLN A 57 11.27 19.95 30.24
N ARG A 58 12.43 20.16 29.60
CA ARG A 58 13.76 20.35 30.23
C ARG A 58 14.21 19.18 31.11
N LYS A 59 13.67 17.98 30.90
CA LYS A 59 14.15 16.75 31.54
C LYS A 59 15.30 16.17 30.74
N LYS A 60 16.31 15.64 31.44
CA LYS A 60 17.44 14.97 30.79
C LYS A 60 16.95 13.73 30.03
N ARG A 61 17.46 13.46 28.83
CA ARG A 61 17.19 12.23 28.08
C ARG A 61 18.42 11.77 27.30
N ILE A 62 18.38 10.53 26.80
CA ILE A 62 19.21 10.13 25.66
C ILE A 62 18.36 10.40 24.42
N ALA A 63 18.81 11.29 23.53
CA ALA A 63 18.03 11.60 22.33
C ALA A 63 17.91 10.41 21.37
N PRO A 64 16.81 10.33 20.58
CA PRO A 64 16.56 9.21 19.67
C PRO A 64 17.71 8.93 18.70
N ARG A 65 18.38 9.97 18.17
CA ARG A 65 19.53 9.82 17.28
C ARG A 65 20.74 9.10 17.93
N LEU A 66 20.79 9.09 19.27
CA LEU A 66 21.82 8.41 20.06
C LEU A 66 21.37 7.03 20.56
N ALA A 67 20.14 6.62 20.27
CA ALA A 67 19.57 5.39 20.79
C ALA A 67 20.14 4.12 20.10
N HIS A 68 20.56 4.23 18.84
CA HIS A 68 20.98 3.09 18.00
C HIS A 68 22.45 3.16 17.56
N LEU A 69 23.31 3.77 18.38
CA LEU A 69 24.73 3.89 18.05
C LEU A 69 25.42 2.52 17.91
N PRO A 70 26.50 2.43 17.11
CA PRO A 70 27.40 1.28 17.11
C PRO A 70 27.87 0.91 18.53
N ARG A 71 28.13 -0.38 18.76
CA ARG A 71 28.48 -0.93 20.09
C ARG A 71 29.61 -0.14 20.81
N PRO A 72 30.71 0.28 20.17
CA PRO A 72 31.76 1.06 20.85
C PRO A 72 31.28 2.44 21.34
N GLN A 73 30.43 3.10 20.55
CA GLN A 73 29.89 4.43 20.89
C GLN A 73 28.81 4.32 21.98
N THR A 74 28.01 3.25 21.94
CA THR A 74 27.06 2.92 23.02
C THR A 74 27.79 2.71 24.34
N LEU A 75 28.91 1.97 24.35
CA LEU A 75 29.73 1.78 25.54
C LEU A 75 30.32 3.10 26.07
N ALA A 76 30.81 3.97 25.18
CA ALA A 76 31.33 5.28 25.56
C ALA A 76 30.24 6.20 26.16
N LEU A 77 29.03 6.21 25.58
CA LEU A 77 27.88 6.94 26.10
C LEU A 77 27.50 6.44 27.51
N VAL A 78 27.38 5.13 27.67
CA VAL A 78 27.08 4.50 28.97
C VAL A 78 28.17 4.83 30.00
N GLN A 79 29.45 4.73 29.62
CA GLN A 79 30.56 5.08 30.49
C GLN A 79 30.47 6.53 30.97
N GLY A 80 30.23 7.49 30.07
CA GLY A 80 30.09 8.90 30.45
C GLY A 80 28.92 9.17 31.41
N LEU A 81 27.81 8.46 31.24
CA LEU A 81 26.67 8.54 32.17
C LEU A 81 27.00 7.95 33.55
N LEU A 82 27.75 6.85 33.60
CA LEU A 82 28.16 6.21 34.84
C LEU A 82 29.27 6.98 35.58
N GLU A 83 30.15 7.66 34.85
CA GLU A 83 31.17 8.53 35.45
C GLU A 83 30.57 9.80 36.08
N THR A 84 29.41 10.24 35.58
CA THR A 84 28.75 11.47 36.05
C THR A 84 27.76 11.24 37.18
N ASP A 85 26.83 10.30 37.02
CA ASP A 85 25.73 10.04 37.95
C ASP A 85 25.71 8.56 38.44
N GLY A 86 26.77 7.81 38.18
CA GLY A 86 26.94 6.43 38.64
C GLY A 86 27.72 6.30 39.96
N ASN A 87 27.52 5.18 40.63
CA ASN A 87 28.20 4.81 41.86
C ASN A 87 28.51 3.30 41.84
N VAL A 88 29.59 2.90 42.51
CA VAL A 88 29.98 1.50 42.66
C VAL A 88 29.83 1.09 44.11
N SER A 89 28.87 0.21 44.37
CA SER A 89 28.66 -0.37 45.71
C SER A 89 29.49 -1.64 45.89
N ARG A 90 30.22 -1.72 47.01
CA ARG A 90 30.99 -2.91 47.43
C ARG A 90 31.95 -3.47 46.36
N GLY A 91 32.38 -2.63 45.42
CA GLY A 91 33.27 -2.99 44.32
C GLY A 91 32.71 -3.96 43.27
N LYS A 92 31.40 -4.26 43.28
CA LYS A 92 30.80 -5.33 42.44
C LYS A 92 29.45 -4.98 41.78
N GLU A 93 28.74 -3.96 42.28
CA GLU A 93 27.45 -3.53 41.74
C GLU A 93 27.54 -2.07 41.30
N ILE A 94 27.22 -1.80 40.03
CA ILE A 94 27.16 -0.44 39.49
C ILE A 94 25.71 0.04 39.65
N SER A 95 25.52 1.23 40.20
CA SER A 95 24.21 1.87 40.30
C SER A 95 24.24 3.22 39.62
N PHE A 96 23.21 3.57 38.87
CA PHE A 96 22.99 4.89 38.31
C PHE A 96 21.72 5.47 38.92
N SER A 97 21.79 6.66 39.48
CA SER A 97 20.67 7.30 40.18
C SER A 97 20.40 8.67 39.58
N ASN A 98 19.18 8.88 39.07
CA ASN A 98 18.81 10.17 38.48
C ASN A 98 17.37 10.56 38.80
N THR A 99 17.07 11.86 38.74
CA THR A 99 15.70 12.37 38.89
C THR A 99 14.92 12.36 37.58
N SER A 100 15.59 12.24 36.44
CA SER A 100 14.93 12.04 35.14
C SER A 100 14.59 10.56 34.94
N GLN A 101 13.31 10.27 34.72
CA GLN A 101 12.84 8.93 34.39
C GLN A 101 13.32 8.53 32.99
N GLU A 102 13.19 9.47 32.05
CA GLU A 102 13.48 9.30 30.63
C GLU A 102 14.96 8.98 30.41
N LEU A 103 15.86 9.60 31.20
CA LEU A 103 17.29 9.27 31.17
C LEU A 103 17.57 7.88 31.75
N ALA A 104 16.92 7.51 32.85
CA ALA A 104 17.07 6.20 33.47
C ALA A 104 16.56 5.08 32.53
N GLU A 105 15.42 5.28 31.87
CA GLU A 105 14.87 4.35 30.88
C GLU A 105 15.74 4.26 29.63
N GLY A 106 16.23 5.40 29.13
CA GLY A 106 17.19 5.43 28.03
C GLY A 106 18.46 4.63 28.35
N LEU A 107 19.00 4.77 29.56
CA LEU A 107 20.15 3.98 30.00
C LEU A 107 19.82 2.49 30.05
N ARG A 108 18.65 2.11 30.59
CA ARG A 108 18.20 0.71 30.60
C ARG A 108 18.11 0.13 29.19
N TYR A 109 17.61 0.91 28.24
CA TYR A 109 17.55 0.52 26.83
C TYR A 109 18.94 0.33 26.21
N GLN A 110 19.89 1.24 26.46
CA GLN A 110 21.28 1.06 26.03
C GLN A 110 21.92 -0.20 26.62
N MET A 111 21.62 -0.52 27.88
CA MET A 111 22.11 -1.74 28.51
C MET A 111 21.53 -3.01 27.89
N LEU A 112 20.23 -3.00 27.50
CA LEU A 112 19.61 -4.10 26.76
C LEU A 112 20.26 -4.29 25.38
N ARG A 113 20.57 -3.20 24.67
CA ARG A 113 21.34 -3.24 23.40
C ARG A 113 22.71 -3.87 23.57
N LEU A 114 23.34 -3.69 24.73
CA LEU A 114 24.60 -4.34 25.10
C LEU A 114 24.42 -5.79 25.61
N GLY A 115 23.20 -6.32 25.64
CA GLY A 115 22.91 -7.68 26.14
C GLY A 115 22.99 -7.80 27.67
N VAL A 116 22.81 -6.70 28.40
CA VAL A 116 22.91 -6.63 29.86
C VAL A 116 21.55 -6.25 30.45
N PRO A 117 20.88 -7.18 31.16
CA PRO A 117 19.63 -6.86 31.83
C PRO A 117 19.93 -6.01 33.07
N THR A 118 19.17 -4.95 33.24
CA THR A 118 19.25 -4.03 34.38
C THR A 118 18.03 -4.19 35.27
N ALA A 119 18.21 -3.97 36.57
CA ALA A 119 17.12 -3.88 37.53
C ALA A 119 16.95 -2.42 37.97
N GLY A 120 15.79 -2.04 38.46
CA GLY A 120 15.62 -0.68 38.98
C GLY A 120 14.41 -0.53 39.88
N ASN A 121 14.41 0.55 40.65
CA ASN A 121 13.30 0.98 41.48
C ASN A 121 13.22 2.50 41.52
N ALA A 122 12.03 3.03 41.81
CA ALA A 122 11.84 4.45 42.06
C ALA A 122 11.74 4.67 43.58
N ARG A 123 12.41 5.70 44.09
CA ARG A 123 12.38 6.10 45.50
C ARG A 123 12.03 7.57 45.61
N THR A 124 11.13 7.91 46.52
CA THR A 124 10.76 9.30 46.82
C THR A 124 11.41 9.69 48.14
N ARG A 125 12.15 10.80 48.17
CA ARG A 125 12.82 11.30 49.38
C ARG A 125 12.53 12.79 49.56
N SER A 126 12.32 13.19 50.81
CA SER A 126 12.25 14.59 51.21
C SER A 126 13.65 15.09 51.55
N TYR A 127 14.02 16.24 50.99
CA TYR A 127 15.32 16.87 51.17
C TYR A 127 15.13 18.25 51.82
N ASP A 128 15.98 18.59 52.81
CA ASP A 128 16.18 19.94 53.34
C ASP A 128 17.66 20.12 53.68
N HIS A 129 18.45 20.72 52.78
CA HIS A 129 19.88 20.95 53.00
C HIS A 129 20.39 22.20 52.31
N VAL A 130 21.59 22.66 52.70
CA VAL A 130 22.24 23.85 52.14
C VAL A 130 23.52 23.43 51.42
N GLY A 131 23.61 23.74 50.13
CA GLY A 131 24.83 23.54 49.33
C GLY A 131 25.67 24.81 49.30
N HIS A 132 26.97 24.69 49.50
CA HIS A 132 27.93 25.79 49.41
C HIS A 132 28.61 25.80 48.04
N ARG A 133 28.96 26.98 47.52
CA ARG A 133 29.69 27.15 46.27
C ARG A 133 31.14 27.51 46.55
N SER A 134 32.03 27.26 45.58
CA SER A 134 33.47 27.53 45.70
C SER A 134 33.83 29.02 45.77
N ASP A 135 32.87 29.90 45.50
CA ASP A 135 32.95 31.36 45.69
C ASP A 135 32.45 31.83 47.07
N GLY A 136 32.03 30.90 47.95
CA GLY A 136 31.53 31.18 49.30
C GLY A 136 30.00 31.35 49.41
N SER A 137 29.26 31.41 48.30
CA SER A 137 27.80 31.53 48.34
C SER A 137 27.10 30.23 48.74
N SER A 138 25.89 30.30 49.30
CA SER A 138 25.12 29.11 49.71
C SER A 138 23.69 29.12 49.14
N ALA A 139 23.13 27.94 48.88
CA ALA A 139 21.77 27.76 48.37
C ALA A 139 21.06 26.63 49.13
N ARG A 140 19.85 26.89 49.63
CA ARG A 140 19.03 25.91 50.35
C ARG A 140 18.10 25.16 49.38
N PHE A 141 18.09 23.83 49.49
CA PHE A 141 17.28 22.92 48.70
C PHE A 141 16.25 22.24 49.61
N LYS A 142 14.96 22.57 49.44
CA LYS A 142 13.84 22.03 50.21
C LYS A 142 12.77 21.46 49.28
N GLY A 143 12.34 20.21 49.50
CA GLY A 143 11.26 19.57 48.72
C GLY A 143 11.33 18.05 48.66
N THR A 144 10.29 17.43 48.09
CA THR A 144 10.22 15.98 47.89
C THR A 144 10.50 15.66 46.42
N LEU A 145 11.51 14.83 46.16
CA LEU A 145 11.94 14.46 44.81
C LEU A 145 11.91 12.94 44.65
N ARG A 146 11.38 12.51 43.50
CA ARG A 146 11.42 11.12 43.05
C ARG A 146 12.71 10.88 42.28
N CYS A 147 13.44 9.84 42.66
CA CYS A 147 14.67 9.39 42.01
C CYS A 147 14.47 7.97 41.49
N TYR A 148 15.06 7.70 40.33
CA TYR A 148 15.05 6.41 39.65
C TYR A 148 16.45 5.82 39.74
N ASP A 149 16.53 4.64 40.35
CA ASP A 149 17.78 3.91 40.52
C ASP A 149 17.83 2.75 39.54
N VAL A 150 18.90 2.68 38.76
CA VAL A 150 19.18 1.59 37.83
C VAL A 150 20.40 0.83 38.35
N ARG A 151 20.23 -0.45 38.65
CA ARG A 151 21.29 -1.38 39.04
C ARG A 151 21.78 -2.10 37.80
N ILE A 152 23.07 -1.99 37.57
CA ILE A 152 23.76 -2.46 36.38
C ILE A 152 24.77 -3.53 36.81
N PRO A 153 24.63 -4.77 36.30
CA PRO A 153 25.63 -5.81 36.49
C PRO A 153 27.02 -5.37 35.98
N ALA A 154 28.06 -5.55 36.80
CA ALA A 154 29.44 -5.23 36.43
C ALA A 154 30.01 -6.27 35.44
N ILE A 155 29.70 -6.14 34.16
CA ILE A 155 30.32 -6.95 33.09
C ILE A 155 31.75 -6.46 32.80
N PRO A 156 32.66 -7.30 32.28
CA PRO A 156 34.07 -6.92 32.05
C PRO A 156 34.26 -5.60 31.30
N GLU A 157 33.44 -5.36 30.28
CA GLU A 157 33.50 -4.18 29.42
C GLU A 157 33.15 -2.87 30.15
N LEU A 158 32.34 -2.93 31.20
CA LEU A 158 31.96 -1.78 32.02
C LEU A 158 32.75 -1.70 33.32
N ALA A 159 33.24 -2.84 33.80
CA ALA A 159 33.96 -2.95 35.07
C ALA A 159 35.38 -2.38 34.99
N SER A 160 36.06 -2.60 33.87
CA SER A 160 37.43 -2.14 33.64
C SER A 160 37.56 -0.59 33.69
N PRO A 161 36.73 0.18 32.96
CA PRO A 161 36.78 1.65 33.04
C PRO A 161 36.42 2.21 34.43
N LEU A 162 35.49 1.58 35.14
CA LEU A 162 35.01 2.02 36.46
C LEU A 162 35.83 1.46 37.65
N LYS A 163 36.92 0.74 37.38
CA LYS A 163 37.79 0.10 38.39
C LYS A 163 37.02 -0.78 39.38
N CYS A 164 36.01 -1.51 38.91
CA CYS A 164 35.25 -2.46 39.74
C CYS A 164 35.52 -3.92 39.35
N ILE A 165 35.23 -4.85 40.24
CA ILE A 165 35.48 -6.27 40.03
C ILE A 165 34.36 -6.82 39.14
N PRO A 166 34.66 -7.41 37.98
CA PRO A 166 33.64 -7.96 37.10
C PRO A 166 32.95 -9.17 37.72
N LEU A 167 31.69 -9.37 37.36
CA LEU A 167 30.91 -10.54 37.76
C LEU A 167 31.50 -11.81 37.13
N THR A 168 31.80 -12.80 37.96
CA THR A 168 32.29 -14.11 37.53
C THR A 168 31.18 -15.03 37.01
N LYS A 169 29.93 -14.81 37.43
CA LYS A 169 28.76 -15.58 36.99
C LYS A 169 27.63 -14.65 36.56
N LYS A 170 27.18 -14.80 35.31
CA LYS A 170 25.99 -14.09 34.80
C LYS A 170 24.73 -14.78 35.34
N ASN A 171 23.77 -13.99 35.81
CA ASN A 171 22.46 -14.48 36.30
C ASN A 171 21.39 -14.47 35.19
N TRP A 172 21.82 -14.33 33.93
CA TRP A 172 20.99 -14.31 32.73
C TRP A 172 21.71 -15.09 31.61
N LEU A 173 20.94 -15.51 30.62
CA LEU A 173 21.40 -16.24 29.44
C LEU A 173 20.97 -15.52 28.16
N THR A 174 21.78 -15.65 27.12
CA THR A 174 21.51 -15.04 25.81
C THR A 174 21.34 -16.13 24.76
N HIS A 175 20.24 -16.13 24.01
CA HIS A 175 19.98 -17.11 22.95
C HIS A 175 19.22 -16.44 21.80
N ASN A 176 19.66 -16.66 20.56
CA ASN A 176 19.07 -16.09 19.32
C ASN A 176 18.79 -14.57 19.36
N GLY A 177 19.69 -13.79 19.98
CA GLY A 177 19.53 -12.33 20.10
C GLY A 177 18.63 -11.86 21.24
N PHE A 178 18.11 -12.77 22.07
CA PHE A 178 17.28 -12.45 23.23
C PHE A 178 18.05 -12.62 24.55
N VAL A 179 17.70 -11.81 25.55
CA VAL A 179 18.24 -11.86 26.91
C VAL A 179 17.19 -12.45 27.85
N PHE A 180 17.49 -13.59 28.46
CA PHE A 180 16.60 -14.30 29.37
C PHE A 180 17.11 -14.23 30.80
N SER A 181 16.25 -13.87 31.74
CA SER A 181 16.53 -13.92 33.18
C SER A 181 15.83 -15.12 33.84
N ARG A 182 16.41 -15.67 34.90
CA ARG A 182 15.81 -16.79 35.63
C ARG A 182 14.54 -16.32 36.36
N LEU A 183 13.40 -16.93 36.05
CA LEU A 183 12.15 -16.78 36.82
C LEU A 183 12.36 -17.31 38.24
N LYS A 184 12.14 -16.45 39.26
CA LYS A 184 12.24 -16.82 40.67
C LYS A 184 10.90 -17.28 41.28
N LYS A 185 9.78 -16.77 40.76
CA LYS A 185 8.42 -17.08 41.19
C LYS A 185 7.47 -16.84 40.00
N LYS A 186 6.44 -17.68 39.86
CA LYS A 186 5.33 -17.50 38.92
C LYS A 186 4.08 -17.25 39.75
N GLU A 187 3.43 -16.11 39.54
CA GLU A 187 2.13 -15.80 40.14
C GLU A 187 1.09 -15.76 39.02
N ALA A 188 -0.12 -16.28 39.30
CA ALA A 188 -1.22 -16.18 38.36
C ALA A 188 -1.84 -14.79 38.52
N SER A 189 -1.74 -13.98 37.47
CA SER A 189 -2.53 -12.77 37.30
C SER A 189 -3.50 -13.02 36.15
N ASP A 190 -4.71 -12.48 36.25
CA ASP A 190 -5.59 -12.40 35.09
C ASP A 190 -4.88 -11.55 34.02
N VAL A 191 -4.50 -12.20 32.93
CA VAL A 191 -3.89 -11.50 31.80
C VAL A 191 -5.02 -10.77 31.10
N ALA A 192 -5.09 -9.45 31.29
CA ALA A 192 -5.87 -8.61 30.40
C ALA A 192 -5.33 -8.84 28.98
N PRO A 193 -6.14 -9.31 28.01
CA PRO A 193 -5.70 -9.40 26.64
C PRO A 193 -5.28 -7.99 26.19
N PHE A 194 -3.99 -7.83 25.98
CA PHE A 194 -3.39 -6.59 25.54
C PHE A 194 -2.97 -6.78 24.08
N VAL A 195 -3.67 -6.07 23.19
CA VAL A 195 -3.23 -5.82 21.82
C VAL A 195 -2.35 -4.58 21.87
N PHE A 196 -1.19 -4.61 21.22
CA PHE A 196 -0.49 -3.37 20.90
C PHE A 196 -1.33 -2.66 19.84
N ASP A 197 -2.14 -1.70 20.28
CA ASP A 197 -2.57 -0.65 19.38
C ASP A 197 -1.35 0.25 19.16
N LEU A 198 -0.70 0.11 18.01
CA LEU A 198 0.43 0.96 17.64
C LEU A 198 -0.12 2.30 17.20
N LYS A 199 -0.58 3.10 18.16
CA LYS A 199 -0.71 4.54 17.95
C LYS A 199 0.70 5.11 17.98
N VAL A 200 1.22 5.49 16.82
CA VAL A 200 2.47 6.24 16.74
C VAL A 200 2.21 7.64 17.30
N GLU A 201 2.39 7.82 18.61
CA GLU A 201 2.30 9.14 19.23
C GLU A 201 3.52 9.98 18.84
N GLY A 202 3.29 11.07 18.10
CA GLY A 202 4.32 12.08 17.78
C GLY A 202 4.93 12.00 16.37
N ASP A 203 4.52 11.06 15.53
CA ASP A 203 4.85 11.03 14.09
C ASP A 203 3.61 10.65 13.27
N GLU A 204 3.02 11.63 12.59
CA GLU A 204 1.82 11.48 11.75
C GLU A 204 2.11 10.86 10.37
N SER A 205 3.36 10.46 10.11
CA SER A 205 3.76 9.81 8.87
C SER A 205 3.13 8.42 8.72
N TYR A 206 2.22 8.28 7.75
CA TYR A 206 1.65 7.00 7.32
C TYR A 206 2.72 5.95 6.98
N MET A 207 3.88 6.38 6.49
CA MET A 207 5.03 5.51 6.16
C MET A 207 5.65 4.87 7.39
N THR A 208 5.80 5.64 8.48
CA THR A 208 6.31 5.11 9.75
C THR A 208 5.35 4.05 10.30
N THR A 209 4.05 4.30 10.22
CA THR A 209 3.02 3.33 10.65
C THR A 209 3.01 2.07 9.77
N ALA A 210 3.07 2.21 8.43
CA ALA A 210 3.12 1.08 7.50
C ALA A 210 4.37 0.19 7.68
N GLY A 211 5.53 0.84 7.89
CA GLY A 211 6.80 0.16 8.10
C GLY A 211 6.97 -0.43 9.51
N LEU A 212 6.22 0.03 10.51
CA LEU A 212 6.22 -0.54 11.86
C LEU A 212 5.19 -1.68 12.01
N ALA A 213 4.06 -1.59 11.31
CA ALA A 213 3.01 -2.61 11.28
C ALA A 213 3.41 -3.80 10.40
N HIS A 214 4.34 -4.61 10.90
CA HIS A 214 4.74 -5.87 10.30
C HIS A 214 3.89 -7.02 10.84
N ASN A 215 3.34 -7.86 9.94
CA ASN A 215 2.61 -9.09 10.28
C ASN A 215 3.58 -10.15 10.88
N GLY A 216 4.07 -9.91 12.10
CA GLY A 216 5.06 -10.76 12.77
C GLY A 216 6.36 -10.93 11.98
N GLY A 217 6.76 -9.94 11.18
CA GLY A 217 7.97 -9.98 10.34
C GLY A 217 7.87 -10.78 9.04
N LYS A 218 6.70 -11.33 8.68
CA LYS A 218 6.52 -12.13 7.46
C LYS A 218 6.07 -11.33 6.22
N ARG A 219 5.38 -10.19 6.42
CA ARG A 219 4.88 -9.33 5.34
C ARG A 219 4.77 -7.89 5.82
N GLN A 220 5.20 -6.95 4.99
CA GLN A 220 5.01 -5.51 5.22
C GLN A 220 3.52 -5.15 5.17
N GLY A 221 3.11 -4.18 5.98
CA GLY A 221 1.78 -3.58 5.86
C GLY A 221 1.61 -2.92 4.50
N ALA A 222 0.42 -3.05 3.90
CA ALA A 222 0.11 -2.43 2.62
C ALA A 222 -1.11 -1.53 2.79
N MET A 223 -1.02 -0.31 2.24
CA MET A 223 -2.08 0.68 2.25
C MET A 223 -2.19 1.33 0.87
N CYS A 224 -3.39 1.78 0.51
CA CYS A 224 -3.62 2.58 -0.68
C CYS A 224 -4.30 3.90 -0.28
N ALA A 225 -3.66 5.02 -0.57
CA ALA A 225 -4.27 6.33 -0.44
C ALA A 225 -5.07 6.68 -1.69
N TYR A 226 -6.27 7.22 -1.51
CA TYR A 226 -7.12 7.71 -2.59
C TYR A 226 -7.20 9.24 -2.53
N LEU A 227 -7.12 9.90 -3.68
CA LEU A 227 -7.27 11.36 -3.78
C LEU A 227 -8.14 11.74 -4.97
N GLU A 228 -9.08 12.67 -4.76
CA GLU A 228 -9.89 13.21 -5.83
C GLU A 228 -9.12 14.18 -6.72
N THR A 229 -9.45 14.17 -8.01
CA THR A 229 -8.67 14.87 -9.05
C THR A 229 -8.73 16.40 -8.96
N TRP A 230 -9.67 16.97 -8.21
CA TRP A 230 -9.77 18.43 -7.96
C TRP A 230 -8.97 18.89 -6.74
N HIS A 231 -8.35 17.99 -5.99
CA HIS A 231 -7.59 18.36 -4.79
C HIS A 231 -6.36 19.22 -5.15
N LEU A 232 -6.07 20.27 -4.38
CA LEU A 232 -4.95 21.18 -4.63
C LEU A 232 -3.59 20.47 -4.74
N ASP A 233 -3.39 19.45 -3.90
CA ASP A 233 -2.15 18.66 -3.86
C ASP A 233 -2.10 17.50 -4.86
N ILE A 234 -3.07 17.40 -5.79
CA ILE A 234 -3.13 16.27 -6.74
C ILE A 234 -1.81 16.12 -7.51
N GLU A 235 -1.19 17.22 -7.94
CA GLU A 235 0.03 17.18 -8.73
C GLU A 235 1.22 16.56 -7.98
N ASP A 236 1.28 16.75 -6.67
CA ASP A 236 2.31 16.20 -5.80
C ASP A 236 2.00 14.74 -5.46
N PHE A 237 0.72 14.44 -5.23
CA PHE A 237 0.23 13.09 -5.00
C PHE A 237 0.59 12.12 -6.15
N LEU A 238 0.54 12.59 -7.40
CA LEU A 238 0.93 11.79 -8.57
C LEU A 238 2.41 11.35 -8.54
N GLU A 239 3.27 12.06 -7.82
CA GLU A 239 4.73 11.83 -7.84
C GLU A 239 5.25 11.03 -6.65
N LEU A 240 4.37 10.67 -5.70
CA LEU A 240 4.74 10.02 -4.44
C LEU A 240 5.50 8.69 -4.62
N ARG A 241 5.29 8.01 -5.76
CA ARG A 241 5.90 6.71 -6.09
C ARG A 241 7.07 6.76 -7.07
N LYS A 242 7.54 7.96 -7.43
CA LYS A 242 8.76 8.09 -8.24
C LYS A 242 9.96 7.53 -7.48
N ASN A 243 10.81 6.79 -8.18
CA ASN A 243 12.06 6.24 -7.61
C ASN A 243 13.13 7.31 -7.35
N THR A 244 12.98 8.50 -7.94
CA THR A 244 13.96 9.59 -7.86
C THR A 244 13.31 10.90 -7.40
N GLY A 245 14.12 11.82 -6.89
CA GLY A 245 13.70 13.14 -6.39
C GLY A 245 13.98 13.33 -4.90
N ASP A 246 13.37 14.35 -4.30
CA ASP A 246 13.49 14.61 -2.86
C ASP A 246 12.73 13.55 -2.07
N GLU A 247 13.46 12.76 -1.27
CA GLU A 247 12.92 11.68 -0.44
C GLU A 247 11.80 12.15 0.50
N ARG A 248 11.84 13.42 0.95
CA ARG A 248 10.80 14.01 1.80
C ARG A 248 9.42 14.08 1.14
N ARG A 249 9.37 13.89 -0.18
CA ARG A 249 8.15 13.96 -1.00
C ARG A 249 7.82 12.60 -1.62
N ARG A 250 8.27 11.50 -1.01
CA ARG A 250 8.08 10.13 -1.50
C ARG A 250 7.46 9.22 -0.44
N THR A 251 6.69 8.25 -0.91
CA THR A 251 6.06 7.21 -0.10
C THR A 251 6.14 5.87 -0.82
N HIS A 252 7.35 5.30 -0.91
CA HIS A 252 7.63 4.10 -1.72
C HIS A 252 6.78 2.87 -1.35
N ASP A 253 6.38 2.75 -0.09
CA ASP A 253 5.65 1.60 0.45
C ASP A 253 4.12 1.80 0.50
N MET A 254 3.63 2.99 0.13
CA MET A 254 2.20 3.29 0.06
C MET A 254 1.72 3.28 -1.39
N SER A 255 0.69 2.49 -1.70
CA SER A 255 0.00 2.60 -2.99
C SER A 255 -0.83 3.87 -3.06
N THR A 256 -1.04 4.37 -4.27
CA THR A 256 -1.86 5.56 -4.53
C THR A 256 -2.86 5.27 -5.64
N ALA A 257 -4.04 5.86 -5.54
CA ALA A 257 -5.10 5.79 -6.54
C ALA A 257 -5.81 7.14 -6.69
N ASN A 258 -6.20 7.47 -7.91
CA ASN A 258 -7.02 8.64 -8.21
C ASN A 258 -8.50 8.26 -8.18
N TRP A 259 -9.29 9.06 -7.46
CA TRP A 259 -10.75 8.96 -7.38
C TRP A 259 -11.36 10.01 -8.33
N ILE A 260 -11.67 9.58 -9.56
CA ILE A 260 -11.88 10.47 -10.69
C ILE A 260 -13.38 10.75 -10.88
N PRO A 261 -13.85 12.00 -10.78
CA PRO A 261 -15.22 12.37 -11.18
C PRO A 261 -15.38 12.39 -12.71
N ASP A 262 -16.57 12.06 -13.20
CA ASP A 262 -16.92 12.08 -14.63
C ASP A 262 -16.71 13.46 -15.24
N LEU A 263 -16.96 14.54 -14.49
CA LEU A 263 -16.71 15.90 -14.96
C LEU A 263 -15.26 16.10 -15.40
N PHE A 264 -14.28 15.53 -14.69
CA PHE A 264 -12.88 15.64 -15.10
C PHE A 264 -12.66 14.97 -16.45
N MET A 265 -13.20 13.76 -16.65
CA MET A 265 -13.09 13.02 -17.91
C MET A 265 -13.78 13.76 -19.06
N LYS A 266 -14.95 14.38 -18.81
CA LYS A 266 -15.63 15.27 -19.78
C LYS A 266 -14.74 16.45 -20.15
N ARG A 267 -14.13 17.13 -19.18
CA ARG A 267 -13.22 18.27 -19.41
C ARG A 267 -11.96 17.86 -20.18
N VAL A 268 -11.42 16.67 -19.95
CA VAL A 268 -10.29 16.11 -20.72
C VAL A 268 -10.69 15.92 -22.19
N LYS A 269 -11.85 15.30 -22.46
CA LYS A 269 -12.35 15.05 -23.82
C LYS A 269 -12.62 16.36 -24.58
N GLU A 270 -13.12 17.36 -23.87
CA GLU A 270 -13.49 18.68 -24.42
C GLU A 270 -12.34 19.69 -24.47
N ASN A 271 -11.12 19.32 -24.00
CA ASN A 271 -9.98 20.22 -23.86
C ASN A 271 -10.29 21.49 -23.06
N LYS A 272 -10.99 21.35 -21.93
CA LYS A 272 -11.35 22.45 -21.04
C LYS A 272 -10.42 22.55 -19.83
N SER A 273 -10.47 23.70 -19.17
CA SER A 273 -9.78 23.91 -17.89
C SER A 273 -10.35 23.06 -16.77
N TRP A 274 -9.51 22.81 -15.77
CA TRP A 274 -9.81 22.17 -14.50
C TRP A 274 -9.28 23.03 -13.36
N THR A 275 -10.00 23.08 -12.25
CA THR A 275 -9.73 23.97 -11.12
C THR A 275 -9.48 23.12 -9.89
N LEU A 276 -8.34 23.36 -9.26
CA LEU A 276 -7.94 22.68 -8.05
C LEU A 276 -8.30 23.52 -6.83
N PHE A 277 -8.84 22.87 -5.80
CA PHE A 277 -9.32 23.51 -4.58
C PHE A 277 -8.75 22.84 -3.33
N SER A 278 -8.68 23.61 -2.23
CA SER A 278 -8.52 23.05 -0.89
C SER A 278 -9.87 22.55 -0.37
N PRO A 279 -9.98 21.32 0.16
CA PRO A 279 -11.25 20.79 0.68
C PRO A 279 -11.84 21.64 1.80
N HIS A 280 -11.02 22.42 2.53
CA HIS A 280 -11.52 23.36 3.53
C HIS A 280 -12.43 24.46 2.93
N ASN A 281 -12.16 24.87 1.69
CA ASN A 281 -12.97 25.89 1.00
C ASN A 281 -14.16 25.32 0.24
N VAL A 282 -14.16 24.01 -0.04
CA VAL A 282 -15.19 23.30 -0.81
C VAL A 282 -15.58 21.98 -0.13
N PRO A 283 -16.01 22.00 1.15
CA PRO A 283 -16.06 20.81 2.01
C PRO A 283 -17.09 19.76 1.59
N ASP A 284 -18.12 20.16 0.85
CA ASP A 284 -19.22 19.32 0.37
C ASP A 284 -18.88 18.54 -0.91
N LEU A 285 -17.81 18.90 -1.65
CA LEU A 285 -17.50 18.25 -2.92
C LEU A 285 -17.19 16.75 -2.78
N HIS A 286 -16.58 16.33 -1.67
CA HIS A 286 -16.22 14.93 -1.48
C HIS A 286 -17.46 14.03 -1.37
N ASP A 287 -18.52 14.53 -0.72
CA ASP A 287 -19.76 13.79 -0.49
C ASP A 287 -20.73 13.85 -1.70
N LEU A 288 -20.52 14.78 -2.62
CA LEU A 288 -21.31 14.90 -3.85
C LEU A 288 -20.73 14.08 -5.00
N TYR A 289 -21.60 13.54 -5.86
CA TYR A 289 -21.23 12.82 -7.08
C TYR A 289 -22.25 13.09 -8.20
N GLY A 290 -21.95 12.64 -9.42
CA GLY A 290 -22.82 12.82 -10.59
C GLY A 290 -23.12 14.29 -10.89
N GLN A 291 -24.32 14.59 -11.40
CA GLN A 291 -24.72 15.95 -11.78
C GLN A 291 -24.71 16.93 -10.59
N ALA A 292 -24.97 16.45 -9.38
CA ALA A 292 -24.93 17.27 -8.17
C ALA A 292 -23.51 17.78 -7.90
N PHE A 293 -22.51 16.91 -8.03
CA PHE A 293 -21.10 17.31 -7.99
C PHE A 293 -20.78 18.29 -9.11
N GLU A 294 -21.19 18.02 -10.36
CA GLU A 294 -20.84 18.89 -11.48
C GLU A 294 -21.36 20.30 -11.30
N LYS A 295 -22.64 20.43 -10.90
CA LYS A 295 -23.28 21.70 -10.63
C LYS A 295 -22.53 22.45 -9.53
N ARG A 296 -22.27 21.79 -8.39
CA ARG A 296 -21.64 22.41 -7.23
C ARG A 296 -20.20 22.82 -7.50
N TYR A 297 -19.45 21.96 -8.20
CA TYR A 297 -18.09 22.25 -8.61
C TYR A 297 -18.02 23.48 -9.54
N VAL A 298 -18.93 23.60 -10.51
CA VAL A 298 -18.99 24.78 -11.40
C VAL A 298 -19.40 26.05 -10.65
N GLU A 299 -20.26 25.94 -9.63
CA GLU A 299 -20.55 27.07 -8.73
C GLU A 299 -19.27 27.55 -8.01
N TYR A 300 -18.45 26.63 -7.49
CA TYR A 300 -17.17 26.98 -6.87
C TYR A 300 -16.15 27.56 -7.86
N GLU A 301 -16.13 27.10 -9.11
CA GLU A 301 -15.31 27.74 -10.16
C GLU A 301 -15.71 29.21 -10.35
N LYS A 302 -17.01 29.53 -10.35
CA LYS A 302 -17.50 30.93 -10.43
C LYS A 302 -17.14 31.74 -9.17
N MET A 303 -17.23 31.13 -8.00
CA MET A 303 -16.84 31.77 -6.73
C MET A 303 -15.33 32.07 -6.67
N ALA A 304 -14.50 31.22 -7.26
CA ALA A 304 -13.07 31.49 -7.43
C ALA A 304 -12.83 32.65 -8.41
N GLU A 305 -13.57 32.69 -9.53
CA GLU A 305 -13.46 33.75 -10.53
C GLU A 305 -13.91 35.13 -10.03
N CYS A 306 -14.91 35.21 -9.14
CA CYS A 306 -15.33 36.47 -8.50
C CYS A 306 -14.46 36.87 -7.29
N GLY A 307 -13.49 36.04 -6.90
CA GLY A 307 -12.55 36.32 -5.81
C GLY A 307 -13.04 35.96 -4.41
N GLU A 308 -14.18 35.26 -4.27
CA GLU A 308 -14.67 34.74 -3.00
C GLU A 308 -13.80 33.60 -2.46
N ILE A 309 -13.30 32.74 -3.35
CA ILE A 309 -12.30 31.71 -3.02
C ILE A 309 -10.93 32.18 -3.50
N LYS A 310 -10.03 32.47 -2.54
CA LYS A 310 -8.68 32.96 -2.85
C LYS A 310 -7.69 31.84 -3.18
N LEU A 311 -7.83 30.68 -2.53
CA LEU A 311 -6.92 29.55 -2.70
C LEU A 311 -7.47 28.56 -3.72
N PHE A 312 -7.06 28.71 -4.97
CA PHE A 312 -7.36 27.78 -6.05
C PHE A 312 -6.24 27.80 -7.09
N LYS A 313 -6.19 26.77 -7.94
CA LYS A 313 -5.27 26.73 -9.08
C LYS A 313 -5.99 26.22 -10.32
N LYS A 314 -6.02 27.04 -11.38
CA LYS A 314 -6.61 26.64 -12.68
C LYS A 314 -5.53 26.06 -13.58
N ILE A 315 -5.80 24.90 -14.18
CA ILE A 315 -4.90 24.17 -15.08
C ILE A 315 -5.69 23.60 -16.26
N GLU A 316 -5.01 23.16 -17.31
CA GLU A 316 -5.66 22.42 -18.39
C GLU A 316 -5.92 20.96 -17.98
N ALA A 317 -7.15 20.47 -18.15
CA ALA A 317 -7.51 19.10 -17.76
C ALA A 317 -6.62 18.06 -18.48
N THR A 318 -6.32 18.30 -19.75
CA THR A 318 -5.45 17.44 -20.57
C THR A 318 -4.00 17.43 -20.10
N THR A 319 -3.53 18.50 -19.45
CA THR A 319 -2.19 18.54 -18.87
C THR A 319 -2.11 17.69 -17.62
N LEU A 320 -3.10 17.79 -16.72
CA LEU A 320 -3.18 16.91 -15.55
C LEU A 320 -3.33 15.44 -15.96
N TRP A 321 -4.21 15.16 -16.93
CA TRP A 321 -4.42 13.81 -17.45
C TRP A 321 -3.15 13.19 -18.05
N ARG A 322 -2.41 13.95 -18.86
CA ARG A 322 -1.09 13.49 -19.38
C ARG A 322 -0.12 13.19 -18.24
N LYS A 323 -0.08 14.01 -17.19
CA LYS A 323 0.74 13.75 -16.00
C LYS A 323 0.32 12.46 -15.28
N MET A 324 -0.99 12.25 -15.06
CA MET A 324 -1.54 11.01 -14.45
C MET A 324 -1.08 9.76 -15.21
N LEU A 325 -1.29 9.73 -16.53
CA LEU A 325 -0.91 8.59 -17.37
C LEU A 325 0.61 8.37 -17.41
N SER A 326 1.39 9.45 -17.38
CA SER A 326 2.86 9.36 -17.40
C SER A 326 3.39 8.76 -16.10
N MET A 327 2.84 9.16 -14.95
CA MET A 327 3.20 8.60 -13.65
C MET A 327 2.75 7.16 -13.49
N LEU A 328 1.55 6.83 -13.96
CA LEU A 328 1.07 5.45 -13.99
C LEU A 328 1.98 4.55 -14.84
N TYR A 329 2.45 5.04 -15.99
CA TYR A 329 3.41 4.32 -16.82
C TYR A 329 4.77 4.15 -16.13
N GLU A 330 5.31 5.22 -15.55
CA GLU A 330 6.65 5.20 -14.93
C GLU A 330 6.71 4.37 -13.63
N THR A 331 5.66 4.45 -12.81
CA THR A 331 5.69 3.94 -11.42
C THR A 331 4.63 2.87 -11.14
N GLY A 332 3.72 2.61 -12.08
CA GLY A 332 2.54 1.78 -11.86
C GLY A 332 1.45 2.43 -11.00
N HIS A 333 1.62 3.71 -10.63
CA HIS A 333 0.74 4.48 -9.75
C HIS A 333 0.63 5.95 -10.20
N PRO A 334 -0.42 6.68 -9.80
CA PRO A 334 -1.61 6.18 -9.10
C PRO A 334 -2.54 5.38 -10.02
N TRP A 335 -3.30 4.43 -9.46
CA TRP A 335 -4.33 3.70 -10.21
C TRP A 335 -5.51 4.61 -10.57
N LEU A 336 -6.26 4.25 -11.62
CA LEU A 336 -7.40 5.05 -12.07
C LEU A 336 -8.72 4.38 -11.65
N THR A 337 -9.47 5.08 -10.81
CA THR A 337 -10.77 4.63 -10.30
C THR A 337 -11.79 5.74 -10.47
N PHE A 338 -13.04 5.40 -10.78
CA PHE A 338 -14.07 6.35 -11.20
C PHE A 338 -15.14 6.52 -10.12
N LYS A 339 -15.25 7.73 -9.58
CA LYS A 339 -16.11 8.09 -8.44
C LYS A 339 -17.59 7.91 -8.75
N ASP A 340 -18.03 8.51 -9.85
CA ASP A 340 -19.45 8.60 -10.19
C ASP A 340 -20.08 7.24 -10.52
N PRO A 341 -19.51 6.37 -11.39
CA PRO A 341 -20.09 5.05 -11.62
C PRO A 341 -20.05 4.16 -10.36
N SER A 342 -19.13 4.44 -9.43
CA SER A 342 -19.07 3.74 -8.13
C SER A 342 -20.23 4.15 -7.22
N ASN A 343 -20.53 5.44 -7.12
CA ASN A 343 -21.61 5.96 -6.27
C ASN A 343 -23.00 5.82 -6.89
N ILE A 344 -23.18 6.24 -8.15
CA ILE A 344 -24.47 6.19 -8.86
C ILE A 344 -25.01 4.76 -8.90
N ARG A 345 -24.13 3.77 -9.03
CA ARG A 345 -24.50 2.35 -9.11
C ARG A 345 -24.35 1.60 -7.78
N SER A 346 -23.94 2.25 -6.70
CA SER A 346 -23.89 1.64 -5.37
C SER A 346 -25.31 1.36 -4.87
N PRO A 347 -25.61 0.17 -4.33
CA PRO A 347 -26.92 -0.09 -3.74
C PRO A 347 -27.19 0.64 -2.42
N GLN A 348 -26.16 1.28 -1.86
CA GLN A 348 -26.17 1.91 -0.53
C GLN A 348 -26.18 3.44 -0.56
N ASP A 349 -26.59 4.03 -1.68
CA ASP A 349 -26.70 5.49 -1.88
C ASP A 349 -27.69 6.18 -0.92
N HIS A 350 -28.57 5.44 -0.26
CA HIS A 350 -29.58 5.96 0.65
C HIS A 350 -29.07 6.24 2.07
N VAL A 351 -27.88 5.74 2.43
CA VAL A 351 -27.32 5.82 3.80
C VAL A 351 -25.87 6.31 3.85
N GLY A 352 -25.28 6.68 2.71
CA GLY A 352 -23.93 7.23 2.69
C GLY A 352 -23.32 7.30 1.29
N VAL A 353 -22.03 7.60 1.27
CA VAL A 353 -21.24 7.84 0.05
C VAL A 353 -20.04 6.89 0.03
N VAL A 354 -19.70 6.38 -1.16
CA VAL A 354 -18.47 5.65 -1.41
C VAL A 354 -17.35 6.66 -1.68
N HIS A 355 -16.55 6.94 -0.66
CA HIS A 355 -15.44 7.91 -0.72
C HIS A 355 -14.21 7.39 -1.45
N ASN A 356 -13.98 6.07 -1.44
CA ASN A 356 -12.83 5.43 -2.04
C ASN A 356 -13.08 3.93 -2.27
N SER A 357 -12.13 3.26 -2.92
CA SER A 357 -12.07 1.80 -2.99
C SER A 357 -11.05 1.23 -1.99
N ASN A 358 -10.89 -0.09 -1.94
CA ASN A 358 -9.91 -0.77 -1.09
C ASN A 358 -8.54 -0.92 -1.78
N LEU A 359 -7.56 -1.52 -1.09
CA LEU A 359 -6.21 -1.79 -1.61
C LEU A 359 -6.16 -2.43 -3.01
N CYS A 360 -7.15 -3.24 -3.38
CA CYS A 360 -7.16 -3.99 -4.64
C CYS A 360 -8.19 -3.45 -5.66
N THR A 361 -8.81 -2.29 -5.39
CA THR A 361 -9.74 -1.58 -6.27
C THR A 361 -11.03 -2.32 -6.67
N GLU A 362 -11.50 -3.33 -5.93
CA GLU A 362 -12.72 -4.08 -6.24
C GLU A 362 -13.89 -3.77 -5.29
N ILE A 363 -13.60 -3.25 -4.10
CA ILE A 363 -14.60 -3.01 -3.06
C ILE A 363 -15.00 -1.55 -3.07
N LEU A 364 -16.31 -1.31 -3.07
CA LEU A 364 -16.93 0.00 -3.22
C LEU A 364 -18.08 0.09 -2.21
N LEU A 365 -17.69 0.37 -0.96
CA LEU A 365 -18.58 0.41 0.19
C LEU A 365 -18.52 1.80 0.83
N ASN A 366 -19.61 2.19 1.47
CA ASN A 366 -19.67 3.47 2.18
C ASN A 366 -18.70 3.47 3.36
N THR A 367 -18.18 4.66 3.67
CA THR A 367 -17.36 4.92 4.84
C THR A 367 -17.80 6.22 5.48
N SER A 368 -17.64 6.34 6.79
CA SER A 368 -17.90 7.57 7.54
C SER A 368 -17.04 7.60 8.80
N GLU A 369 -17.17 8.66 9.61
CA GLU A 369 -16.53 8.73 10.93
C GLU A 369 -16.94 7.57 11.85
N GLU A 370 -18.18 7.07 11.70
CA GLU A 370 -18.71 5.97 12.51
C GLU A 370 -18.58 4.58 11.85
N GLU A 371 -18.15 4.52 10.59
CA GLU A 371 -18.18 3.30 9.78
C GLU A 371 -16.91 3.09 8.97
N THR A 372 -16.18 2.02 9.30
CA THR A 372 -15.07 1.52 8.49
C THR A 372 -15.52 0.28 7.72
N ALA A 373 -15.59 0.34 6.40
CA ALA A 373 -16.03 -0.79 5.59
C ALA A 373 -15.11 -2.03 5.73
N VAL A 374 -15.71 -3.22 5.69
CA VAL A 374 -15.00 -4.51 5.82
C VAL A 374 -15.30 -5.40 4.62
N CYS A 375 -14.26 -6.07 4.11
CA CYS A 375 -14.36 -6.93 2.93
C CYS A 375 -14.43 -8.40 3.34
N ASN A 376 -15.59 -9.05 3.16
CA ASN A 376 -15.76 -10.50 3.37
C ASN A 376 -15.73 -11.21 2.02
N LEU A 377 -14.60 -11.83 1.64
CA LEU A 377 -14.34 -12.26 0.27
C LEU A 377 -14.35 -13.78 0.07
N GLY A 378 -14.87 -14.21 -1.07
CA GLY A 378 -14.78 -15.59 -1.57
C GLY A 378 -14.67 -15.61 -3.10
N SER A 379 -14.23 -16.72 -3.70
CA SER A 379 -14.10 -16.80 -5.16
C SER A 379 -14.51 -18.15 -5.70
N LEU A 380 -15.35 -18.14 -6.74
CA LEU A 380 -15.76 -19.33 -7.47
C LEU A 380 -14.63 -19.83 -8.38
N ASN A 381 -14.36 -21.14 -8.35
CA ASN A 381 -13.50 -21.78 -9.33
C ASN A 381 -14.29 -22.06 -10.62
N LEU A 382 -14.23 -21.16 -11.61
CA LEU A 382 -15.07 -21.23 -12.82
C LEU A 382 -14.89 -22.53 -13.64
N PRO A 383 -13.66 -23.02 -13.90
CA PRO A 383 -13.45 -24.27 -14.64
C PRO A 383 -14.22 -25.48 -14.11
N MET A 384 -14.43 -25.56 -12.79
CA MET A 384 -15.16 -26.66 -12.15
C MET A 384 -16.66 -26.66 -12.45
N HIS A 385 -17.17 -25.57 -13.02
CA HIS A 385 -18.58 -25.41 -13.37
C HIS A 385 -18.83 -25.56 -14.87
N ILE A 386 -17.84 -26.00 -15.64
CA ILE A 386 -17.98 -26.23 -17.08
C ILE A 386 -18.17 -27.73 -17.33
N LYS A 387 -19.26 -28.09 -17.98
CA LYS A 387 -19.59 -29.44 -18.40
C LYS A 387 -20.06 -29.42 -19.84
N GLU A 388 -19.56 -30.33 -20.67
CA GLU A 388 -19.95 -30.44 -22.09
C GLU A 388 -19.81 -29.11 -22.86
N ARG A 389 -18.78 -28.32 -22.50
CA ARG A 389 -18.50 -26.98 -23.05
C ARG A 389 -19.58 -25.92 -22.77
N GLU A 390 -20.38 -26.12 -21.73
CA GLU A 390 -21.34 -25.12 -21.23
C GLU A 390 -21.23 -24.97 -19.71
N ILE A 391 -21.83 -23.91 -19.16
CA ILE A 391 -21.88 -23.71 -17.71
C ILE A 391 -22.96 -24.63 -17.12
N ASP A 392 -22.58 -25.52 -16.20
CA ASP A 392 -23.51 -26.29 -15.39
C ASP A 392 -24.21 -25.36 -14.39
N ARG A 393 -25.36 -24.84 -14.81
CA ARG A 393 -26.17 -23.89 -14.04
C ARG A 393 -26.65 -24.45 -12.70
N LYS A 394 -26.89 -25.76 -12.60
CA LYS A 394 -27.38 -26.38 -11.36
C LYS A 394 -26.25 -26.45 -10.34
N LEU A 395 -25.08 -26.91 -10.78
CA LEU A 395 -23.89 -26.92 -9.92
C LEU A 395 -23.53 -25.50 -9.48
N LEU A 396 -23.48 -24.55 -10.42
CA LEU A 396 -23.16 -23.16 -10.13
C LEU A 396 -24.11 -22.54 -9.10
N ALA A 397 -25.43 -22.75 -9.25
CA ALA A 397 -26.41 -22.27 -8.28
C ALA A 397 -26.17 -22.85 -6.88
N SER A 398 -25.93 -24.16 -6.77
CA SER A 398 -25.67 -24.82 -5.49
C SER A 398 -24.38 -24.36 -4.81
N THR A 399 -23.32 -24.13 -5.59
CA THR A 399 -22.05 -23.61 -5.10
C THR A 399 -22.22 -22.18 -4.60
N ILE A 400 -22.92 -21.33 -5.35
CA ILE A 400 -23.18 -19.92 -4.97
C ILE A 400 -24.02 -19.85 -3.69
N GLN A 401 -25.08 -20.65 -3.58
CA GLN A 401 -25.90 -20.69 -2.37
C GLN A 401 -25.07 -21.02 -1.13
N THR A 402 -24.16 -21.98 -1.25
CA THR A 402 -23.24 -22.37 -0.18
C THR A 402 -22.25 -21.25 0.12
N ALA A 403 -21.63 -20.67 -0.92
CA ALA A 403 -20.65 -19.59 -0.78
C ALA A 403 -21.24 -18.35 -0.11
N LEU A 404 -22.43 -17.90 -0.51
CA LEU A 404 -23.11 -16.75 0.10
C LEU A 404 -23.42 -16.99 1.58
N ARG A 405 -23.91 -18.19 1.93
CA ARG A 405 -24.15 -18.54 3.34
C ARG A 405 -22.84 -18.57 4.14
N MET A 406 -21.75 -19.09 3.58
CA MET A 406 -20.44 -19.08 4.23
C MET A 406 -19.95 -17.64 4.48
N LEU A 407 -20.07 -16.76 3.48
CA LEU A 407 -19.67 -15.36 3.59
C LEU A 407 -20.55 -14.59 4.60
N ASP A 408 -21.87 -14.80 4.61
CA ASP A 408 -22.75 -14.20 5.62
C ASP A 408 -22.43 -14.69 7.04
N ASN A 409 -22.07 -15.97 7.20
CA ASN A 409 -21.63 -16.49 8.50
C ASN A 409 -20.31 -15.86 8.97
N VAL A 410 -19.37 -15.56 8.06
CA VAL A 410 -18.10 -14.91 8.40
C VAL A 410 -18.34 -13.56 9.10
N ILE A 411 -19.36 -12.80 8.68
CA ILE A 411 -19.70 -11.51 9.31
C ILE A 411 -19.98 -11.66 10.81
N ASP A 412 -20.67 -12.73 11.22
CA ASP A 412 -21.03 -12.94 12.62
C ASP A 412 -19.89 -13.57 13.44
N ILE A 413 -19.01 -14.34 12.80
CA ILE A 413 -17.91 -15.06 13.45
C ILE A 413 -16.63 -14.19 13.55
N ASN A 414 -16.49 -13.21 12.65
CA ASN A 414 -15.26 -12.43 12.53
C ASN A 414 -14.97 -11.61 13.80
N TYR A 415 -13.68 -11.54 14.14
CA TYR A 415 -13.20 -10.61 15.16
C TYR A 415 -12.93 -9.24 14.50
N TYR A 416 -13.56 -8.19 15.03
CA TYR A 416 -13.38 -6.84 14.54
C TYR A 416 -12.35 -6.09 15.39
N PRO A 417 -11.30 -5.49 14.77
CA PRO A 417 -10.28 -4.77 15.51
C PRO A 417 -10.78 -3.41 16.04
N THR A 418 -11.81 -2.83 15.43
CA THR A 418 -12.43 -1.55 15.86
C THR A 418 -13.95 -1.65 15.86
N GLU A 419 -14.63 -0.79 16.62
CA GLU A 419 -16.09 -0.80 16.72
C GLU A 419 -16.77 -0.23 15.47
N GLU A 420 -16.13 0.69 14.75
CA GLU A 420 -16.60 1.25 13.48
C GLU A 420 -16.65 0.15 12.41
N ALA A 421 -15.65 -0.74 12.39
CA ALA A 421 -15.59 -1.89 11.48
C ALA A 421 -16.70 -2.90 11.76
N LYS A 422 -16.93 -3.19 13.05
CA LYS A 422 -18.03 -4.05 13.50
C LYS A 422 -19.39 -3.45 13.16
N THR A 423 -19.56 -2.15 13.39
CA THR A 423 -20.80 -1.42 13.14
C THR A 423 -21.15 -1.45 11.66
N ALA A 424 -20.23 -1.08 10.78
CA ALA A 424 -20.45 -1.10 9.34
C ALA A 424 -20.79 -2.50 8.83
N ASN A 425 -20.02 -3.53 9.24
CA ASN A 425 -20.23 -4.89 8.74
C ASN A 425 -21.53 -5.52 9.25
N LEU A 426 -21.92 -5.28 10.52
CA LEU A 426 -23.20 -5.80 11.05
C LEU A 426 -24.42 -5.04 10.51
N ARG A 427 -24.30 -3.74 10.24
CA ARG A 427 -25.38 -2.89 9.74
C ARG A 427 -25.72 -3.19 8.28
N HIS A 428 -24.70 -3.31 7.44
CA HIS A 428 -24.86 -3.43 5.98
C HIS A 428 -24.67 -4.86 5.47
N ARG A 429 -23.88 -5.67 6.19
CA ARG A 429 -23.57 -7.07 5.84
C ARG A 429 -23.03 -7.28 4.42
N PRO A 430 -22.09 -6.47 3.91
CA PRO A 430 -21.56 -6.63 2.56
C PRO A 430 -20.71 -7.90 2.43
N VAL A 431 -20.83 -8.61 1.31
CA VAL A 431 -19.97 -9.74 0.95
C VAL A 431 -19.48 -9.57 -0.48
N GLY A 432 -18.31 -10.11 -0.80
CA GLY A 432 -17.71 -10.05 -2.12
C GLY A 432 -17.44 -11.44 -2.68
N LEU A 433 -18.41 -11.98 -3.43
CA LEU A 433 -18.22 -13.18 -4.23
C LEU A 433 -17.58 -12.80 -5.57
N GLY A 434 -16.35 -13.26 -5.78
CA GLY A 434 -15.61 -13.13 -7.04
C GLY A 434 -15.50 -14.45 -7.80
N VAL A 435 -14.62 -14.46 -8.80
CA VAL A 435 -14.30 -15.63 -9.62
C VAL A 435 -12.80 -15.81 -9.74
N MET A 436 -12.35 -17.02 -10.05
CA MET A 436 -10.99 -17.36 -10.47
C MET A 436 -11.03 -18.42 -11.56
N GLY A 437 -9.92 -18.57 -12.29
CA GLY A 437 -9.81 -19.52 -13.38
C GLY A 437 -10.55 -19.10 -14.65
N PHE A 438 -10.80 -17.80 -14.87
CA PHE A 438 -11.54 -17.35 -16.07
C PHE A 438 -10.83 -17.74 -17.38
N GLN A 439 -9.51 -17.58 -17.44
CA GLN A 439 -8.72 -18.00 -18.61
C GLN A 439 -8.75 -19.53 -18.82
N ASP A 440 -8.74 -20.31 -17.73
CA ASP A 440 -8.80 -21.77 -17.79
C ASP A 440 -10.18 -22.26 -18.25
N ALA A 441 -11.23 -21.52 -17.88
CA ALA A 441 -12.58 -21.72 -18.38
C ALA A 441 -12.64 -21.49 -19.89
N LEU A 442 -12.03 -20.40 -20.39
CA LEU A 442 -11.94 -20.14 -21.83
C LEU A 442 -11.17 -21.24 -22.57
N TYR A 443 -10.06 -21.74 -22.01
CA TYR A 443 -9.34 -22.88 -22.61
C TYR A 443 -10.20 -24.14 -22.69
N THR A 444 -10.95 -24.45 -21.63
CA THR A 444 -11.87 -25.59 -21.59
C THR A 444 -12.97 -25.46 -22.66
N LEU A 445 -13.41 -24.24 -22.94
CA LEU A 445 -14.37 -23.91 -23.98
C LEU A 445 -13.76 -23.80 -25.38
N GLY A 446 -12.43 -23.87 -25.52
CA GLY A 446 -11.72 -23.65 -26.77
C GLY A 446 -11.92 -22.24 -27.33
N VAL A 447 -12.04 -21.24 -26.46
CA VAL A 447 -12.29 -19.83 -26.82
C VAL A 447 -11.03 -19.00 -26.55
N SER A 448 -10.64 -18.16 -27.52
CA SER A 448 -9.58 -17.17 -27.32
C SER A 448 -10.08 -16.03 -26.45
N TYR A 449 -9.24 -15.50 -25.56
CA TYR A 449 -9.60 -14.31 -24.78
C TYR A 449 -9.83 -13.09 -25.68
N GLY A 450 -9.07 -12.97 -26.77
CA GLY A 450 -9.15 -11.86 -27.73
C GLY A 450 -10.29 -11.99 -28.73
N SER A 451 -11.47 -12.44 -28.30
CA SER A 451 -12.60 -12.70 -29.20
C SER A 451 -13.96 -12.29 -28.61
N ASN A 452 -14.96 -12.16 -29.48
CA ASN A 452 -16.34 -11.84 -29.06
C ASN A 452 -16.97 -12.96 -28.24
N GLU A 453 -16.59 -14.22 -28.49
CA GLU A 453 -17.05 -15.36 -27.71
C GLU A 453 -16.59 -15.28 -26.25
N ALA A 454 -15.38 -14.75 -25.99
CA ALA A 454 -14.93 -14.49 -24.62
C ALA A 454 -15.70 -13.34 -23.96
N VAL A 455 -16.07 -12.30 -24.72
CA VAL A 455 -16.92 -11.21 -24.26
C VAL A 455 -18.31 -11.73 -23.88
N ASP A 456 -18.92 -12.55 -24.73
CA ASP A 456 -20.22 -13.18 -24.48
C ASP A 456 -20.16 -14.14 -23.29
N PHE A 457 -19.07 -14.90 -23.14
CA PHE A 457 -18.87 -15.76 -22.00
C PHE A 457 -18.69 -14.95 -20.70
N ALA A 458 -17.94 -13.86 -20.74
CA ALA A 458 -17.78 -12.94 -19.61
C ALA A 458 -19.13 -12.37 -19.16
N ASP A 459 -19.99 -12.02 -20.12
CA ASP A 459 -21.35 -11.54 -19.89
C ASP A 459 -22.22 -12.62 -19.24
N LYS A 460 -22.42 -13.75 -19.93
CA LYS A 460 -23.31 -14.84 -19.52
C LYS A 460 -22.91 -15.46 -18.17
N SER A 461 -21.61 -15.69 -17.97
CA SER A 461 -21.12 -16.27 -16.72
C SER A 461 -21.42 -15.38 -15.52
N MET A 462 -21.22 -14.07 -15.66
CA MET A 462 -21.48 -13.13 -14.57
C MET A 462 -22.97 -12.82 -14.41
N GLU A 463 -23.77 -12.87 -15.47
CA GLU A 463 -25.23 -12.82 -15.39
C GLU A 463 -25.76 -13.97 -14.51
N PHE A 464 -25.30 -15.20 -14.75
CA PHE A 464 -25.69 -16.36 -13.95
C PHE A 464 -25.23 -16.24 -12.50
N ILE A 465 -24.00 -15.78 -12.27
CA ILE A 465 -23.49 -15.58 -10.91
C ILE A 465 -24.33 -14.54 -10.16
N SER A 466 -24.63 -13.41 -10.78
CA SER A 466 -25.44 -12.34 -10.20
C SER A 466 -26.86 -12.80 -9.88
N TYR A 467 -27.48 -13.51 -10.81
CA TYR A 467 -28.81 -14.08 -10.65
C TYR A 467 -28.91 -14.97 -9.41
N TYR A 468 -28.00 -15.93 -9.26
CA TYR A 468 -28.01 -16.86 -8.14
C TYR A 468 -27.50 -16.24 -6.84
N ALA A 469 -26.58 -15.27 -6.89
CA ALA A 469 -26.09 -14.57 -5.71
C ALA A 469 -27.21 -13.76 -5.04
N LEU A 470 -27.97 -13.00 -5.83
CA LEU A 470 -29.10 -12.22 -5.33
C LEU A 470 -30.24 -13.11 -4.81
N LEU A 471 -30.58 -14.20 -5.52
CA LEU A 471 -31.55 -15.17 -5.01
C LEU A 471 -31.09 -15.81 -3.69
N SER A 472 -29.82 -16.18 -3.59
CA SER A 472 -29.27 -16.80 -2.38
C SER A 472 -29.31 -15.83 -1.20
N SER A 473 -28.95 -14.56 -1.41
CA SER A 473 -29.05 -13.51 -0.39
C SER A 473 -30.51 -13.22 0.00
N SER A 474 -31.46 -13.30 -0.93
CA SER A 474 -32.90 -13.17 -0.64
C SER A 474 -33.44 -14.36 0.17
N GLU A 475 -33.05 -15.60 -0.15
CA GLU A 475 -33.42 -16.76 0.67
C GLU A 475 -32.79 -16.72 2.07
N LEU A 476 -31.57 -16.17 2.20
CA LEU A 476 -30.99 -15.89 3.53
C LEU A 476 -31.79 -14.80 4.27
N ALA A 477 -32.33 -13.80 3.57
CA ALA A 477 -33.17 -12.78 4.17
C ALA A 477 -34.50 -13.35 4.69
N LYS A 478 -35.07 -14.33 3.96
CA LYS A 478 -36.24 -15.08 4.41
C LYS A 478 -35.98 -15.89 5.69
N GLU A 479 -34.78 -16.46 5.83
CA GLU A 479 -34.38 -17.23 7.02
C GLU A 479 -34.00 -16.33 8.21
N ARG A 480 -33.23 -15.26 7.97
CA ARG A 480 -32.51 -14.50 9.00
C ARG A 480 -32.94 -13.04 9.11
N GLY A 481 -33.89 -12.60 8.28
CA GLY A 481 -34.25 -11.20 8.08
C GLY A 481 -33.27 -10.47 7.14
N PRO A 482 -33.73 -9.39 6.46
CA PRO A 482 -32.87 -8.54 5.65
C PRO A 482 -31.82 -7.82 6.52
N TYR A 483 -30.77 -7.28 5.90
CA TYR A 483 -29.80 -6.45 6.63
C TYR A 483 -30.46 -5.16 7.16
N SER A 484 -29.89 -4.62 8.24
CA SER A 484 -30.51 -3.55 9.03
C SER A 484 -30.83 -2.29 8.22
N SER A 485 -29.94 -1.89 7.31
CA SER A 485 -30.14 -0.72 6.46
C SER A 485 -30.76 -1.06 5.09
N PHE A 486 -31.53 -2.14 4.96
CA PHE A 486 -32.12 -2.53 3.66
C PHE A 486 -33.13 -1.52 3.11
N LYS A 487 -33.96 -0.93 3.99
CA LYS A 487 -35.03 -0.02 3.58
C LYS A 487 -34.47 1.25 2.94
N GLY A 488 -35.03 1.65 1.80
CA GLY A 488 -34.56 2.78 1.00
C GLY A 488 -33.42 2.47 0.02
N SER A 489 -32.76 1.30 0.15
CA SER A 489 -31.70 0.88 -0.77
C SER A 489 -32.20 0.77 -2.21
N LYS A 490 -31.27 0.71 -3.18
CA LYS A 490 -31.64 0.38 -4.57
C LYS A 490 -32.40 -0.95 -4.67
N TRP A 491 -32.08 -1.92 -3.81
CA TRP A 491 -32.78 -3.21 -3.76
C TRP A 491 -34.24 -3.06 -3.35
N ASP A 492 -34.53 -2.28 -2.30
CA ASP A 492 -35.89 -1.99 -1.84
C ASP A 492 -36.68 -1.18 -2.88
N ARG A 493 -35.99 -0.36 -3.68
CA ARG A 493 -36.54 0.37 -4.83
C ARG A 493 -36.68 -0.48 -6.10
N GLY A 494 -36.28 -1.76 -6.06
CA GLY A 494 -36.38 -2.68 -7.20
C GLY A 494 -35.35 -2.42 -8.32
N ILE A 495 -34.24 -1.76 -8.02
CA ILE A 495 -33.17 -1.41 -8.97
C ILE A 495 -32.01 -2.40 -8.79
N LEU A 496 -31.77 -3.22 -9.81
CA LEU A 496 -30.67 -4.19 -9.88
C LEU A 496 -29.41 -3.58 -10.55
N PRO A 497 -28.25 -4.26 -10.55
CA PRO A 497 -27.03 -3.73 -11.17
C PRO A 497 -27.20 -3.40 -12.66
N ILE A 498 -28.01 -4.17 -13.39
CA ILE A 498 -28.35 -3.91 -14.80
C ILE A 498 -29.16 -2.62 -14.96
N ASP A 499 -30.13 -2.36 -14.06
CA ASP A 499 -30.97 -1.16 -14.11
C ASP A 499 -30.17 0.11 -13.76
N SER A 500 -29.16 -0.03 -12.90
CA SER A 500 -28.31 1.09 -12.50
C SER A 500 -27.51 1.70 -13.67
N ILE A 501 -27.40 1.00 -14.80
CA ILE A 501 -26.76 1.52 -16.02
C ILE A 501 -27.57 2.69 -16.60
N ALA A 502 -28.91 2.62 -16.55
CA ALA A 502 -29.77 3.71 -17.02
C ALA A 502 -29.64 4.96 -16.14
N LEU A 503 -29.45 4.77 -14.82
CA LEU A 503 -29.14 5.87 -13.91
C LEU A 503 -27.79 6.52 -14.26
N LEU A 504 -26.77 5.69 -14.52
CA LEU A 504 -25.46 6.19 -14.93
C LEU A 504 -25.54 6.94 -16.28
N ALA A 505 -26.30 6.44 -17.25
CA ALA A 505 -26.52 7.10 -18.53
C ALA A 505 -27.16 8.48 -18.35
N THR A 506 -28.16 8.57 -17.47
CA THR A 506 -28.85 9.83 -17.15
C THR A 506 -27.90 10.84 -16.49
N GLU A 507 -27.14 10.41 -15.48
CA GLU A 507 -26.22 11.27 -14.74
C GLU A 507 -25.01 11.72 -15.59
N ARG A 508 -24.44 10.81 -16.37
CA ARG A 508 -23.22 11.05 -17.16
C ARG A 508 -23.49 11.72 -18.51
N GLY A 509 -24.64 11.45 -19.12
CA GLY A 509 -24.92 11.74 -20.54
C GLY A 509 -24.69 10.51 -21.42
N GLU A 510 -25.71 10.15 -22.22
CA GLU A 510 -25.73 8.95 -23.07
C GLU A 510 -24.55 8.91 -24.07
N GLU A 511 -24.12 10.07 -24.57
CA GLU A 511 -23.01 10.18 -25.53
C GLU A 511 -21.64 9.81 -24.95
N ASN A 512 -21.55 9.70 -23.62
CA ASN A 512 -20.33 9.39 -22.88
C ASN A 512 -20.37 7.98 -22.24
N LEU A 513 -21.44 7.22 -22.43
CA LEU A 513 -21.57 5.86 -21.92
C LEU A 513 -21.85 4.86 -23.05
N GLU A 514 -20.99 3.86 -23.17
CA GLU A 514 -21.14 2.76 -24.13
C GLU A 514 -21.11 1.44 -23.36
N MET A 515 -22.25 1.08 -22.77
CA MET A 515 -22.42 -0.21 -22.10
C MET A 515 -23.52 -1.00 -22.79
N ASN A 516 -23.30 -2.29 -23.00
CA ASN A 516 -24.39 -3.18 -23.38
C ASN A 516 -25.39 -3.31 -22.22
N THR A 517 -26.67 -3.48 -22.53
CA THR A 517 -27.76 -3.63 -21.56
C THR A 517 -28.60 -4.87 -21.83
N GLU A 518 -28.11 -5.78 -22.67
CA GLU A 518 -28.82 -7.03 -22.98
C GLU A 518 -28.76 -8.00 -21.80
N THR A 519 -29.82 -8.79 -21.68
CA THR A 519 -30.02 -9.80 -20.64
C THR A 519 -30.43 -11.12 -21.29
N SER A 520 -29.91 -12.25 -20.81
CA SER A 520 -30.31 -13.58 -21.31
C SER A 520 -31.27 -14.33 -20.39
N LEU A 521 -31.40 -13.90 -19.13
CA LEU A 521 -32.30 -14.50 -18.14
C LEU A 521 -33.57 -13.67 -17.89
N ASP A 522 -34.64 -14.35 -17.47
CA ASP A 522 -35.79 -13.69 -16.86
C ASP A 522 -35.48 -13.33 -15.41
N TRP A 523 -35.36 -12.03 -15.14
CA TRP A 523 -35.05 -11.46 -13.83
C TRP A 523 -36.29 -11.28 -12.93
N THR A 524 -37.49 -11.56 -13.41
CA THR A 524 -38.74 -11.46 -12.64
C THR A 524 -38.69 -12.26 -11.32
N PRO A 525 -38.23 -13.53 -11.30
CA PRO A 525 -38.16 -14.30 -10.05
C PRO A 525 -37.22 -13.70 -9.00
N VAL A 526 -36.12 -13.08 -9.44
CA VAL A 526 -35.17 -12.39 -8.54
C VAL A 526 -35.85 -11.17 -7.92
N ARG A 527 -36.49 -10.34 -8.75
CA ARG A 527 -37.20 -9.13 -8.31
C ARG A 527 -38.33 -9.47 -7.35
N ASP A 528 -39.12 -10.49 -7.66
CA ASP A 528 -40.23 -10.95 -6.82
C ASP A 528 -39.73 -11.48 -5.47
N SER A 529 -38.63 -12.24 -5.47
CA SER A 529 -38.00 -12.74 -4.26
C SER A 529 -37.51 -11.59 -3.37
N ILE A 530 -36.77 -10.63 -3.93
CA ILE A 530 -36.27 -9.45 -3.21
C ILE A 530 -37.43 -8.60 -2.67
N LYS A 531 -38.48 -8.39 -3.47
CA LYS A 531 -39.67 -7.63 -3.03
C LYS A 531 -40.38 -8.31 -1.87
N LYS A 532 -40.41 -9.65 -1.85
CA LYS A 532 -41.08 -10.44 -0.82
C LYS A 532 -40.29 -10.59 0.47
N TYR A 533 -38.97 -10.82 0.38
CA TYR A 533 -38.13 -11.18 1.54
C TYR A 533 -37.03 -10.17 1.87
N GLY A 534 -36.72 -9.25 0.95
CA GLY A 534 -35.55 -8.38 1.02
C GLY A 534 -34.26 -9.10 0.66
N LEU A 535 -33.11 -8.52 1.04
CA LEU A 535 -31.79 -9.14 0.89
C LEU A 535 -31.06 -9.19 2.23
N ARG A 536 -30.26 -10.24 2.44
CA ARG A 536 -29.45 -10.40 3.66
C ARG A 536 -28.18 -9.57 3.63
N ASN A 537 -27.67 -9.24 2.44
CA ASN A 537 -26.40 -8.57 2.23
C ASN A 537 -26.59 -7.33 1.35
N SER A 538 -26.00 -6.19 1.73
CA SER A 538 -26.10 -4.93 0.96
C SER A 538 -25.38 -4.99 -0.39
N ASN A 539 -24.28 -5.72 -0.44
CA ASN A 539 -23.48 -6.00 -1.64
C ASN A 539 -23.11 -7.48 -1.61
N THR A 540 -22.98 -8.08 -2.79
CA THR A 540 -22.80 -9.53 -2.94
C THR A 540 -21.63 -9.92 -3.83
N MET A 541 -21.18 -9.06 -4.73
CA MET A 541 -20.24 -9.43 -5.79
C MET A 541 -19.09 -8.43 -5.90
N ALA A 542 -17.86 -8.95 -5.81
CA ALA A 542 -16.64 -8.22 -6.12
C ALA A 542 -15.58 -9.21 -6.62
N ILE A 543 -14.95 -8.92 -7.75
CA ILE A 543 -13.91 -9.77 -8.30
C ILE A 543 -12.56 -9.26 -7.81
N ALA A 544 -12.06 -9.88 -6.73
CA ALA A 544 -10.76 -9.57 -6.13
C ALA A 544 -9.60 -10.31 -6.82
N PRO A 545 -8.33 -9.94 -6.55
CA PRO A 545 -7.17 -10.71 -6.98
C PRO A 545 -7.08 -12.01 -6.18
N THR A 546 -6.91 -13.14 -6.86
CA THR A 546 -6.94 -14.47 -6.22
C THR A 546 -5.57 -15.15 -6.15
N ALA A 547 -4.48 -14.38 -6.17
CA ALA A 547 -3.11 -14.88 -6.32
C ALA A 547 -2.74 -16.09 -5.45
N THR A 548 -3.10 -16.10 -4.17
CA THR A 548 -2.79 -17.25 -3.29
C THR A 548 -3.75 -18.41 -3.46
N ILE A 549 -5.07 -18.14 -3.47
CA ILE A 549 -6.08 -19.19 -3.52
C ILE A 549 -6.13 -19.89 -4.89
N ALA A 550 -5.87 -19.17 -5.98
CA ALA A 550 -5.78 -19.74 -7.33
C ALA A 550 -4.56 -20.66 -7.47
N ASN A 551 -3.43 -20.30 -6.85
CA ASN A 551 -2.25 -21.17 -6.77
C ASN A 551 -2.54 -22.45 -5.96
N ILE A 552 -3.35 -22.36 -4.90
CA ILE A 552 -3.74 -23.52 -4.08
C ILE A 552 -4.66 -24.45 -4.89
N THR A 553 -5.63 -23.91 -5.61
CA THR A 553 -6.59 -24.69 -6.41
C THR A 553 -6.06 -25.09 -7.79
N GLY A 554 -4.88 -24.60 -8.18
CA GLY A 554 -4.22 -24.93 -9.45
C GLY A 554 -4.88 -24.31 -10.69
N VAL A 555 -5.48 -23.13 -10.57
CA VAL A 555 -6.14 -22.42 -11.69
C VAL A 555 -5.54 -21.03 -11.90
N THR A 556 -5.85 -20.41 -13.05
CA THR A 556 -5.47 -19.02 -13.34
C THR A 556 -6.07 -18.01 -12.36
N GLN A 557 -5.38 -16.88 -12.18
CA GLN A 557 -5.77 -15.86 -11.21
C GLN A 557 -6.98 -15.09 -11.72
N SER A 558 -8.00 -14.96 -10.89
CA SER A 558 -9.15 -14.08 -11.08
C SER A 558 -9.73 -14.14 -12.51
N ILE A 559 -9.84 -12.96 -13.13
CA ILE A 559 -10.21 -12.70 -14.53
C ILE A 559 -8.97 -12.40 -15.40
N GLU A 560 -7.78 -12.78 -14.96
CA GLU A 560 -6.53 -12.44 -15.65
C GLU A 560 -6.28 -13.39 -16.81
N PRO A 561 -5.81 -12.88 -17.97
CA PRO A 561 -5.23 -13.72 -18.99
C PRO A 561 -3.92 -14.37 -18.50
N MET A 562 -3.49 -15.44 -19.17
CA MET A 562 -2.23 -16.10 -18.83
C MET A 562 -1.05 -15.15 -19.07
N TYR A 563 -0.25 -14.86 -18.04
CA TYR A 563 0.87 -13.93 -18.18
C TYR A 563 1.98 -14.46 -19.10
N LYS A 564 2.38 -15.72 -18.92
CA LYS A 564 3.35 -16.46 -19.76
C LYS A 564 3.02 -17.95 -19.70
N HIS A 565 3.24 -18.67 -20.80
CA HIS A 565 3.04 -20.13 -20.81
C HIS A 565 4.21 -20.91 -20.20
N LEU A 566 5.36 -20.28 -20.02
CA LEU A 566 6.52 -20.85 -19.37
C LEU A 566 7.10 -19.83 -18.39
N PHE A 567 7.18 -20.18 -17.11
CA PHE A 567 7.80 -19.34 -16.09
C PHE A 567 8.52 -20.17 -15.05
N VAL A 568 9.58 -19.61 -14.47
CA VAL A 568 10.36 -20.26 -13.42
C VAL A 568 9.82 -19.81 -12.06
N LYS A 569 9.40 -20.78 -11.25
CA LYS A 569 9.01 -20.55 -9.87
C LYS A 569 10.16 -20.95 -8.96
N SER A 570 10.85 -19.96 -8.41
CA SER A 570 11.90 -20.18 -7.40
C SER A 570 11.26 -20.36 -6.03
N ASN A 571 11.56 -21.48 -5.37
CA ASN A 571 11.18 -21.74 -3.97
C ASN A 571 12.43 -22.12 -3.15
N LEU A 572 12.26 -22.35 -1.84
CA LEU A 572 13.37 -22.71 -0.94
C LEU A 572 14.10 -24.01 -1.34
N SER A 573 13.48 -24.85 -2.18
CA SER A 573 13.99 -26.15 -2.64
C SER A 573 14.57 -26.12 -4.06
N GLY A 574 14.58 -24.96 -4.72
CA GLY A 574 15.14 -24.79 -6.08
C GLY A 574 14.23 -24.04 -7.05
N GLU A 575 14.64 -24.04 -8.32
CA GLU A 575 13.90 -23.40 -9.42
C GLU A 575 13.10 -24.44 -10.19
N PHE A 576 11.78 -24.25 -10.28
CA PHE A 576 10.87 -25.15 -10.99
C PHE A 576 10.24 -24.44 -12.17
N THR A 577 10.58 -24.86 -13.38
CA THR A 577 9.90 -24.39 -14.59
C THR A 577 8.48 -24.94 -14.62
N THR A 578 7.49 -24.04 -14.58
CA THR A 578 6.08 -24.36 -14.71
C THR A 578 5.63 -24.04 -16.14
N ILE A 579 4.94 -24.98 -16.78
CA ILE A 579 4.40 -24.84 -18.14
C ILE A 579 2.88 -24.90 -18.08
N ASN A 580 2.19 -24.13 -18.94
CA ASN A 580 0.74 -24.17 -19.06
C ASN A 580 0.23 -25.57 -19.46
N PRO A 581 -0.50 -26.30 -18.58
CA PRO A 581 -0.95 -27.65 -18.87
C PRO A 581 -1.95 -27.71 -20.03
N PHE A 582 -2.76 -26.68 -20.25
CA PHE A 582 -3.72 -26.61 -21.35
C PHE A 582 -3.00 -26.52 -22.70
N LEU A 583 -1.94 -25.72 -22.79
CA LEU A 583 -1.11 -25.62 -23.99
C LEU A 583 -0.44 -26.95 -24.29
N VAL A 584 0.16 -27.60 -23.28
CA VAL A 584 0.81 -28.91 -23.44
C VAL A 584 -0.18 -29.96 -23.94
N ALA A 585 -1.39 -30.01 -23.37
CA ALA A 585 -2.43 -30.92 -23.82
C ALA A 585 -2.79 -30.67 -25.30
N LYS A 586 -2.99 -29.41 -25.69
CA LYS A 586 -3.30 -29.05 -27.08
C LYS A 586 -2.17 -29.40 -28.04
N LEU A 587 -0.92 -29.12 -27.67
CA LEU A 587 0.23 -29.48 -28.51
C LEU A 587 0.38 -31.00 -28.64
N LYS A 588 0.08 -31.78 -27.59
CA LYS A 588 0.06 -33.25 -27.66
C LYS A 588 -1.03 -33.78 -28.58
N GLU A 589 -2.24 -33.21 -28.55
CA GLU A 589 -3.33 -33.56 -29.47
C GLU A 589 -2.92 -33.41 -30.94
N HIS A 590 -2.08 -32.42 -31.25
CA HIS A 590 -1.57 -32.15 -32.60
C HIS A 590 -0.22 -32.81 -32.90
N ASN A 591 0.31 -33.66 -32.00
CA ASN A 591 1.64 -34.29 -32.10
C ASN A 591 2.81 -33.29 -32.26
N LEU A 592 2.68 -32.10 -31.64
CA LEU A 592 3.69 -31.02 -31.66
C LEU A 592 4.50 -30.93 -30.36
N TRP A 593 4.27 -31.82 -29.40
CA TRP A 593 4.95 -31.79 -28.10
C TRP A 593 6.19 -32.70 -28.08
N ASP A 594 7.35 -32.10 -28.34
CA ASP A 594 8.66 -32.75 -28.35
C ASP A 594 9.72 -31.92 -27.59
N ALA A 595 10.97 -32.42 -27.53
CA ALA A 595 12.06 -31.73 -26.85
C ALA A 595 12.41 -30.37 -27.49
N GLU A 596 12.26 -30.27 -28.81
CA GLU A 596 12.54 -29.04 -29.56
C GLU A 596 11.52 -27.94 -29.24
N MET A 597 10.23 -28.31 -29.13
CA MET A 597 9.15 -27.43 -28.69
C MET A 597 9.41 -26.85 -27.30
N ILE A 598 9.94 -27.66 -26.37
CA ILE A 598 10.30 -27.17 -25.03
C ILE A 598 11.41 -26.11 -25.11
N ASP A 599 12.39 -26.31 -25.98
CA ASP A 599 13.48 -25.35 -26.16
C ASP A 599 13.01 -24.10 -26.91
N ASP A 600 12.08 -24.22 -27.85
CA ASP A 600 11.41 -23.07 -28.49
C ASP A 600 10.62 -22.25 -27.49
N LEU A 601 9.83 -22.89 -26.62
CA LEU A 601 9.11 -22.19 -25.55
C LEU A 601 10.06 -21.47 -24.58
N LYS A 602 11.24 -22.02 -24.29
CA LYS A 602 12.25 -21.32 -23.49
C LYS A 602 12.84 -20.13 -24.24
N TYR A 603 13.16 -20.31 -25.52
CA TYR A 603 13.78 -19.29 -26.37
C TYR A 603 12.86 -18.07 -26.55
N PHE A 604 11.57 -18.31 -26.78
CA PHE A 604 10.55 -17.27 -26.92
C PHE A 604 9.90 -16.85 -25.59
N ASP A 605 10.50 -17.22 -24.44
CA ASP A 605 10.07 -16.84 -23.08
C ASP A 605 8.57 -17.13 -22.80
N GLY A 606 8.08 -18.25 -23.35
CA GLY A 606 6.71 -18.72 -23.22
C GLY A 606 5.72 -18.18 -24.26
N SER A 607 6.13 -17.31 -25.19
CA SER A 607 5.31 -16.94 -26.34
C SER A 607 5.35 -18.04 -27.41
N ILE A 608 4.22 -18.27 -28.09
CA ILE A 608 4.10 -19.25 -29.17
C ILE A 608 3.91 -18.62 -30.55
N LEU A 609 3.79 -17.28 -30.63
CA LEU A 609 3.46 -16.59 -31.89
C LEU A 609 4.53 -16.77 -32.97
N GLU A 610 5.80 -16.72 -32.57
CA GLU A 610 6.97 -16.83 -33.46
C GLU A 610 7.38 -18.29 -33.76
N ILE A 611 6.64 -19.29 -33.25
CA ILE A 611 6.94 -20.71 -33.48
C ILE A 611 6.17 -21.18 -34.73
N ASP A 612 6.88 -21.35 -35.85
CA ASP A 612 6.28 -21.66 -37.16
C ASP A 612 5.50 -22.98 -37.21
N ARG A 613 5.93 -23.99 -36.45
CA ARG A 613 5.27 -25.31 -36.42
C ARG A 613 3.90 -25.31 -35.73
N ILE A 614 3.56 -24.26 -34.98
CA ILE A 614 2.27 -24.17 -34.27
C ILE A 614 1.23 -23.54 -35.21
N PRO A 615 0.09 -24.21 -35.47
CA PRO A 615 -1.01 -23.64 -36.25
C PRO A 615 -1.54 -22.33 -35.67
N ASP A 616 -1.96 -21.42 -36.54
CA ASP A 616 -2.47 -20.11 -36.14
C ASP A 616 -3.70 -20.19 -35.21
N GLU A 617 -4.54 -21.23 -35.34
CA GLU A 617 -5.68 -21.43 -34.42
C GLU A 617 -5.22 -21.62 -32.96
N ILE A 618 -4.11 -22.34 -32.75
CA ILE A 618 -3.56 -22.59 -31.42
C ILE A 618 -2.88 -21.32 -30.91
N LYS A 619 -2.19 -20.59 -31.79
CA LYS A 619 -1.60 -19.28 -31.48
C LYS A 619 -2.65 -18.30 -30.98
N GLN A 620 -3.80 -18.21 -31.66
CA GLN A 620 -4.90 -17.35 -31.24
C GLN A 620 -5.56 -17.80 -29.94
N LEU A 621 -5.68 -19.11 -29.70
CA LEU A 621 -6.26 -19.62 -28.45
C LEU A 621 -5.39 -19.32 -27.22
N PHE A 622 -4.07 -19.38 -27.38
CA PHE A 622 -3.09 -19.22 -26.31
C PHE A 622 -2.31 -17.91 -26.45
N LEU A 623 -3.01 -16.80 -26.69
CA LEU A 623 -2.42 -15.47 -26.53
C LEU A 623 -2.12 -15.22 -25.05
N THR A 624 -0.95 -14.68 -24.77
CA THR A 624 -0.56 -14.22 -23.43
C THR A 624 -1.07 -12.81 -23.13
N ALA A 625 -0.97 -12.39 -21.87
CA ALA A 625 -1.50 -11.12 -21.40
C ALA A 625 -1.05 -9.87 -22.20
N PHE A 626 0.18 -9.87 -22.74
CA PHE A 626 0.71 -8.76 -23.55
C PHE A 626 0.44 -8.88 -25.05
N GLU A 627 -0.06 -10.03 -25.48
CA GLU A 627 -0.42 -10.32 -26.88
C GLU A 627 -1.93 -10.12 -27.12
N ILE A 628 -2.72 -10.04 -26.05
CA ILE A 628 -4.14 -9.67 -26.09
C ILE A 628 -4.24 -8.14 -26.09
N GLU A 629 -4.95 -7.59 -27.08
CA GLU A 629 -5.23 -6.15 -27.12
C GLU A 629 -6.09 -5.72 -25.91
N PRO A 630 -5.75 -4.61 -25.21
CA PRO A 630 -6.42 -4.18 -23.98
C PRO A 630 -7.94 -3.99 -24.10
N GLU A 631 -8.41 -3.64 -25.30
CA GLU A 631 -9.82 -3.45 -25.63
C GLU A 631 -10.66 -4.68 -25.27
N TRP A 632 -10.12 -5.90 -25.48
CA TRP A 632 -10.82 -7.14 -25.13
C TRP A 632 -10.98 -7.32 -23.62
N LEU A 633 -9.95 -6.95 -22.84
CA LEU A 633 -10.00 -7.00 -21.38
C LEU A 633 -11.02 -5.99 -20.85
N ILE A 634 -11.06 -4.79 -21.44
CA ILE A 634 -12.00 -3.73 -21.08
C ILE A 634 -13.43 -4.12 -21.45
N GLU A 635 -13.66 -4.67 -22.64
CA GLU A 635 -15.00 -5.10 -23.08
C GLU A 635 -15.52 -6.25 -22.19
N CYS A 636 -14.71 -7.28 -21.95
CA CYS A 636 -15.05 -8.35 -21.00
C CYS A 636 -15.34 -7.79 -19.59
N GLY A 637 -14.52 -6.85 -19.12
CA GLY A 637 -14.71 -6.18 -17.85
C GLY A 637 -16.02 -5.41 -17.78
N SER A 638 -16.37 -4.67 -18.84
CA SER A 638 -17.60 -3.90 -18.96
C SER A 638 -18.83 -4.81 -18.91
N ARG A 639 -18.83 -5.93 -19.66
CA ARG A 639 -19.91 -6.91 -19.65
C ARG A 639 -20.14 -7.51 -18.28
N ARG A 640 -19.08 -7.89 -17.57
CA ARG A 640 -19.20 -8.34 -16.17
C ARG A 640 -19.72 -7.25 -15.24
N GLN A 641 -19.25 -6.00 -15.42
CA GLN A 641 -19.61 -4.87 -14.57
C GLN A 641 -21.10 -4.50 -14.66
N LYS A 642 -21.83 -4.93 -15.69
CA LYS A 642 -23.30 -4.83 -15.75
C LYS A 642 -23.97 -5.52 -14.57
N TRP A 643 -23.38 -6.63 -14.11
CA TRP A 643 -23.99 -7.56 -13.16
C TRP A 643 -23.41 -7.44 -11.74
N ILE A 644 -22.23 -6.84 -11.59
CA ILE A 644 -21.51 -6.67 -10.33
C ILE A 644 -21.96 -5.40 -9.61
N ASP A 645 -22.34 -5.53 -8.33
CA ASP A 645 -22.80 -4.44 -7.48
C ASP A 645 -21.64 -3.59 -6.88
N MET A 646 -20.46 -4.18 -6.65
CA MET A 646 -19.20 -3.45 -6.36
C MET A 646 -18.35 -3.31 -7.64
N GLY A 647 -17.04 -3.58 -7.59
CA GLY A 647 -16.10 -3.49 -8.71
C GLY A 647 -15.34 -4.78 -8.99
N GLN A 648 -14.29 -4.67 -9.82
CA GLN A 648 -13.41 -5.76 -10.17
C GLN A 648 -11.97 -5.26 -10.27
N SER A 649 -11.00 -6.01 -9.75
CA SER A 649 -9.58 -5.71 -9.89
C SER A 649 -9.13 -6.00 -11.31
N LEU A 650 -9.24 -5.02 -12.21
CA LEU A 650 -8.89 -5.17 -13.61
C LEU A 650 -7.48 -4.67 -13.88
N ASN A 651 -6.51 -5.57 -13.99
CA ASN A 651 -5.20 -5.22 -14.53
C ASN A 651 -5.29 -4.99 -16.05
N LEU A 652 -4.52 -4.03 -16.54
CA LEU A 652 -4.39 -3.76 -17.97
C LEU A 652 -2.95 -3.97 -18.40
N TYR A 653 -2.77 -4.65 -19.53
CA TYR A 653 -1.48 -5.03 -20.07
C TYR A 653 -1.24 -4.31 -21.38
N LEU A 654 -0.07 -3.68 -21.55
CA LEU A 654 0.23 -2.92 -22.75
C LEU A 654 1.66 -3.21 -23.21
N ALA A 655 1.77 -3.83 -24.38
CA ALA A 655 3.04 -3.95 -25.10
C ALA A 655 3.33 -2.66 -25.86
N ASN A 656 4.59 -2.22 -25.86
CA ASN A 656 5.06 -1.01 -26.56
C ASN A 656 4.19 0.24 -26.22
N PRO A 657 4.09 0.58 -24.93
CA PRO A 657 3.23 1.65 -24.46
C PRO A 657 3.68 3.01 -25.01
N ASN A 658 2.70 3.83 -25.37
CA ASN A 658 2.89 5.25 -25.66
C ASN A 658 1.70 6.05 -25.14
N GLY A 659 1.87 7.37 -24.99
CA GLY A 659 0.84 8.24 -24.41
C GLY A 659 -0.50 8.18 -25.14
N LYS A 660 -0.51 8.00 -26.47
CA LYS A 660 -1.75 7.91 -27.26
C LYS A 660 -2.51 6.61 -26.96
N LYS A 661 -1.81 5.46 -26.90
CA LYS A 661 -2.40 4.16 -26.54
C LYS A 661 -2.95 4.18 -25.11
N LEU A 662 -2.18 4.69 -24.15
CA LEU A 662 -2.64 4.83 -22.75
C LEU A 662 -3.89 5.71 -22.66
N ASN A 663 -3.88 6.86 -23.33
CA ASN A 663 -5.04 7.74 -23.37
C ASN A 663 -6.28 7.06 -23.95
N HIS A 664 -6.14 6.36 -25.08
CA HIS A 664 -7.25 5.63 -25.69
C HIS A 664 -7.80 4.54 -24.76
N MET A 665 -6.91 3.73 -24.18
CA MET A 665 -7.26 2.62 -23.30
C MET A 665 -8.04 3.08 -22.06
N TYR A 666 -7.60 4.12 -21.36
CA TYR A 666 -8.28 4.60 -20.15
C TYR A 666 -9.55 5.41 -20.45
N LEU A 667 -9.61 6.13 -21.59
CA LEU A 667 -10.87 6.74 -22.03
C LEU A 667 -11.90 5.67 -22.42
N LEU A 668 -11.47 4.57 -23.04
CA LEU A 668 -12.33 3.43 -23.33
C LEU A 668 -12.84 2.80 -22.04
N ALA A 669 -11.97 2.56 -21.05
CA ALA A 669 -12.38 2.03 -19.74
C ALA A 669 -13.48 2.88 -19.09
N TRP A 670 -13.32 4.21 -19.10
CA TRP A 670 -14.33 5.15 -18.61
C TRP A 670 -15.63 5.08 -19.42
N LYS A 671 -15.55 5.15 -20.75
CA LYS A 671 -16.70 5.13 -21.66
C LYS A 671 -17.49 3.82 -21.52
N LYS A 672 -16.80 2.70 -21.31
CA LYS A 672 -17.38 1.37 -21.06
C LYS A 672 -17.95 1.21 -19.64
N GLY A 673 -18.04 2.29 -18.86
CA GLY A 673 -18.71 2.34 -17.56
C GLY A 673 -18.08 1.45 -16.49
N LEU A 674 -16.78 1.17 -16.62
CA LEU A 674 -16.02 0.53 -15.55
C LEU A 674 -15.99 1.43 -14.33
N LYS A 675 -15.98 0.82 -13.14
CA LYS A 675 -15.86 1.54 -11.87
C LYS A 675 -14.39 1.72 -11.49
N THR A 676 -13.55 0.73 -11.78
CA THR A 676 -12.16 0.70 -11.33
C THR A 676 -11.25 0.04 -12.36
N THR A 677 -9.99 0.48 -12.36
CA THR A 677 -8.85 -0.23 -12.96
C THR A 677 -7.79 -0.43 -11.89
N TYR A 678 -6.92 -1.43 -12.06
CA TYR A 678 -5.90 -1.77 -11.07
C TYR A 678 -4.48 -1.48 -11.59
N TYR A 679 -3.58 -2.46 -11.68
CA TYR A 679 -2.24 -2.20 -12.20
C TYR A 679 -2.24 -2.02 -13.73
N LEU A 680 -1.45 -1.05 -14.17
CA LEU A 680 -0.87 -1.06 -15.51
C LEU A 680 0.37 -1.95 -15.52
N ARG A 681 0.40 -2.94 -16.40
CA ARG A 681 1.59 -3.72 -16.71
C ARG A 681 2.07 -3.33 -18.10
N ALA A 682 3.26 -2.77 -18.17
CA ALA A 682 3.85 -2.28 -19.41
C ALA A 682 5.14 -3.05 -19.73
N LEU A 683 5.30 -3.48 -20.99
CA LEU A 683 6.57 -4.01 -21.51
C LEU A 683 7.15 -3.05 -22.55
N ALA A 684 8.38 -2.60 -22.30
CA ALA A 684 9.18 -1.88 -23.28
C ALA A 684 9.75 -2.85 -24.33
N ALA A 685 9.95 -2.36 -25.56
CA ALA A 685 10.38 -3.18 -26.71
C ALA A 685 11.75 -3.86 -26.53
N THR A 686 12.64 -3.29 -25.72
CA THR A 686 14.02 -3.78 -25.55
C THR A 686 14.10 -4.86 -24.49
N HIS A 687 14.09 -6.13 -24.92
CA HIS A 687 14.51 -7.25 -24.10
C HIS A 687 16.03 -7.41 -24.12
N ILE A 688 16.64 -7.61 -22.95
CA ILE A 688 18.03 -8.08 -22.82
C ILE A 688 18.02 -9.59 -23.10
N GLU A 689 18.74 -10.02 -24.14
CA GLU A 689 18.89 -11.44 -24.50
C GLU A 689 19.58 -12.22 -23.36
N LYS A 690 19.07 -13.42 -23.03
CA LYS A 690 19.63 -14.27 -21.96
C LYS A 690 20.87 -15.01 -22.49
N SER A 691 21.92 -15.05 -21.67
CA SER A 691 23.26 -15.60 -21.99
C SER A 691 23.34 -17.14 -22.12
N THR A 692 22.22 -17.85 -22.09
CA THR A 692 22.19 -19.32 -21.90
C THR A 692 21.84 -20.13 -23.15
N THR A 693 21.68 -19.50 -24.32
CA THR A 693 21.23 -20.17 -25.55
C THR A 693 22.22 -19.97 -26.69
N ASP A 694 22.59 -21.08 -27.35
CA ASP A 694 23.56 -21.07 -28.46
C ASP A 694 22.91 -20.51 -29.74
N ILE A 695 23.30 -19.28 -30.10
CA ILE A 695 22.63 -18.42 -31.09
C ILE A 695 22.79 -18.98 -32.53
N ASN A 696 23.84 -19.76 -32.77
CA ASN A 696 24.20 -20.24 -34.12
C ASN A 696 23.42 -21.47 -34.57
N VAL A 697 22.66 -22.14 -33.69
CA VAL A 697 21.95 -23.38 -34.03
C VAL A 697 20.71 -23.13 -34.89
N ARG A 698 20.12 -21.93 -34.83
CA ARG A 698 18.74 -21.71 -35.29
C ARG A 698 18.57 -20.88 -36.56
N GLY A 699 19.64 -20.36 -37.19
CA GLY A 699 19.56 -19.67 -38.48
C GLY A 699 18.66 -18.41 -38.53
N ILE A 700 18.12 -17.97 -37.39
CA ILE A 700 17.24 -16.80 -37.26
C ILE A 700 18.11 -15.59 -36.91
N GLN A 701 17.94 -14.47 -37.63
CA GLN A 701 18.68 -13.25 -37.32
C GLN A 701 18.37 -12.76 -35.89
N PRO A 702 19.39 -12.30 -35.13
CA PRO A 702 19.21 -11.76 -33.78
C PRO A 702 18.17 -10.63 -33.73
N ARG A 703 17.43 -10.51 -32.62
CA ARG A 703 16.34 -9.51 -32.50
C ARG A 703 16.81 -8.06 -32.66
N TRP A 704 18.05 -7.75 -32.30
CA TRP A 704 18.68 -6.42 -32.51
C TRP A 704 18.93 -6.08 -33.99
N MET A 705 18.89 -7.06 -34.89
CA MET A 705 19.00 -6.85 -36.33
C MET A 705 17.64 -6.52 -36.98
N LYS A 706 16.52 -6.83 -36.31
CA LYS A 706 15.14 -6.46 -36.72
C LYS A 706 14.68 -5.10 -36.19
N SER A 707 15.40 -4.50 -35.23
CA SER A 707 15.08 -3.16 -34.74
C SER A 707 15.56 -2.09 -35.73
N GLU A 708 14.66 -1.52 -36.53
CA GLU A 708 14.94 -0.29 -37.28
C GLU A 708 15.17 0.86 -36.30
N SER A 709 16.37 1.41 -36.27
CA SER A 709 16.61 2.69 -35.60
C SER A 709 15.84 3.82 -36.31
N PRO A 710 15.25 4.81 -35.59
CA PRO A 710 14.62 5.97 -36.22
C PRO A 710 15.56 6.76 -37.14
N SER A 711 16.88 6.66 -36.91
CA SER A 711 17.95 7.19 -37.76
C SER A 711 18.07 6.51 -39.13
N GLY A 712 17.62 5.26 -39.27
CA GLY A 712 17.63 4.52 -40.55
C GLY A 712 16.63 5.04 -41.58
N ARG A 713 15.66 5.87 -41.16
CA ARG A 713 14.64 6.47 -42.05
C ARG A 713 15.03 7.83 -42.63
N ILE A 714 16.20 8.36 -42.25
CA ILE A 714 16.70 9.63 -42.79
C ILE A 714 17.42 9.33 -44.10
N LYS A 715 16.72 9.50 -45.24
CA LYS A 715 17.39 9.66 -46.53
C LYS A 715 18.04 11.05 -46.56
N ILE A 716 19.37 11.09 -46.42
CA ILE A 716 20.15 12.30 -46.65
C ILE A 716 20.17 12.54 -48.17
N ASP A 717 19.34 13.45 -48.66
CA ASP A 717 19.44 13.96 -50.03
C ASP A 717 20.62 14.93 -50.11
N ARG A 718 21.81 14.42 -50.45
CA ARG A 718 22.98 15.26 -50.71
C ARG A 718 22.86 15.86 -52.12
N LYS A 719 22.01 16.88 -52.27
CA LYS A 719 22.14 17.82 -53.39
C LYS A 719 23.32 18.74 -53.13
N GLY A 720 24.37 18.59 -53.93
CA GLY A 720 25.56 19.44 -53.91
C GLY A 720 26.85 18.65 -53.73
N THR A 721 27.17 17.75 -54.66
CA THR A 721 28.55 17.29 -54.84
C THR A 721 29.30 18.35 -55.64
N CYS A 722 30.27 19.01 -55.00
CA CYS A 722 31.29 19.82 -55.67
C CYS A 722 32.06 18.94 -56.66
N ASP A 723 32.29 19.46 -57.87
CA ASP A 723 33.09 18.81 -58.90
C ASP A 723 34.57 18.77 -58.45
N PRO A 724 35.24 17.60 -58.44
CA PRO A 724 36.64 17.48 -58.06
C PRO A 724 37.63 18.25 -58.96
N ASN A 725 37.20 18.84 -60.07
CA ASN A 725 38.05 19.58 -61.01
C ASN A 725 37.85 21.12 -60.97
N ASP A 726 37.14 21.64 -59.98
CA ASP A 726 36.95 23.09 -59.81
C ASP A 726 37.92 23.65 -58.75
N ASP A 727 39.05 24.20 -59.22
CA ASP A 727 40.08 24.85 -58.38
C ASP A 727 39.63 26.19 -57.76
N SER A 728 38.34 26.55 -57.84
CA SER A 728 37.79 27.80 -57.29
C SER A 728 36.92 27.64 -56.04
N CYS A 729 36.84 26.43 -55.44
CA CYS A 729 36.03 26.21 -54.25
C CYS A 729 36.77 26.59 -52.94
N ASP A 730 36.35 27.71 -52.34
CA ASP A 730 36.82 28.26 -51.04
C ASP A 730 36.61 27.33 -49.82
N ALA A 731 36.05 26.14 -49.97
CA ALA A 731 35.79 25.20 -48.86
C ALA A 731 36.97 24.26 -48.52
N CYS A 732 38.08 24.36 -49.25
CA CYS A 732 39.31 23.57 -49.01
C CYS A 732 40.53 24.43 -48.61
N GLN A 733 40.33 25.67 -48.13
CA GLN A 733 41.37 26.47 -47.46
C GLN A 733 41.26 26.44 -45.94
#